data_AF-A0A238BXK3-F1
#
_entry.id   AF-A0A238BXK3-F1
#
_cell.length_a   1.000
_cell.length_b   1.000
_cell.length_c   1.000
_cell.angle_alpha   90.00
_cell.angle_beta   90.00
_cell.angle_gamma   90.00
#
_symmetry.space_group_name_H-M   'P 1'
#
loop_
_entity.id
_entity.type
_entity.pdbx_description
1 polymer ?
#
loop_
_entity_poly.entity_id
_entity_poly.type
_entity_poly.pdbx_seq_one_letter_code
_entity_poly.pdbx_strand_id
1 'polypeptide(L)'
;MCPLIWRLYLSTDDCEADVSNVLLLLLGCAVQGEQRDKFIERIKRMEEELQTALVNQIKKVAEEGDCILNLRSFELISEDDQKATILAHLESIMKERDRYANRLYEISSERESDENSTTTGSSSISSEVIRTAKISEIRCEDPISSPSTTERHASVELASAKAELRKLRSVIEERDEMIAELKDEAEAREVDILKMHQERLELVKDARAAKDYRDELECLQHKLANYDKLEADNGKLKEKLSELGFFKSRVTQLKEENELMQESCSVLEDQLDQCQRKISNHMDMEKKLADYQDQIKQYLVDITKDREKIEHLLVENGRLERELNNEQQKNLALERKMKCMSEDQHSSLEDFGSLGSQIADDDKKRILELELENRKLRTKLESANMFEESREIHAKLLRIEIELSKKKEECEVLDQQVQELQITLSEVTSQYQNACDLCNTLVMERDLAQQNLHEARKKFSDFQKDFQHELKNDLSKKVSELQETLKAKEGVINCLREAKVQADEELRKTVEISTSDMEELKNKLQQVEQTACNLEKQKKLLENERNTQKAINEQLEERIKENRLQVRNMENVQKKLEVCERTVMESRSRVNELESENRQLNQQLELELKKMDRLREDLVAAKSRCSDLISRLRSICVSIQLNGGKCEIQMMQSIDDDGDNDDDQKIFEIIDDVIMKALTAARREADALRLQQHAQIAELNDLKEDIERLRRSESDLNESDDRLRQLTTENRNIKEQVFLLQERIREMQQENSAKCSEVTSLKRELEELQQNSANRSKLHTELAKLQVSVRNLQLQEELLRQDNVEMQKQLKIYEEEKLATKTDFESLQSMHNALLMDHDRLQTLHDMLSADYDRSKYDNTLLNIKLKNHKGTAEEILNERRQFEELKSALAEERERHDHEIRLMRNDMIALHNKYEQMRKDNISLTRNAELSQEELRKLRFAEQNQRTISRHLTTQVDDLQRKLQARNLEITELNQKIELFTNLNKTLDEENQTLDRHINHLLAQNQDLAETLNDKDIYYNVQKDFQGKLSSLRSHKEQLGRKIMERYHILDNKKVATKEKPTFVEGTAKALIFNNPEPYTWSMNDCDSNDIFSAEKFANSDSPGESTIYPTAESLTMTAAKRDSLISTNGQLTMKYQNHCMELIVRDNCSSNFNNVLYVNSEKTPNESPPLDERPHIKDHSAVFQSHIKTPEIVLSFNSSSRDHASRPDRPRSFYDNVC
;
A
#
# COMPACT_ATOMS: atom_id res chain seq x y z
N MET A 1 -0.72 48.05 -1.05
CA MET A 1 -0.04 48.35 0.24
C MET A 1 -0.29 49.81 0.58
N CYS A 2 -1.37 50.15 1.29
CA CYS A 2 -1.83 51.55 1.43
C CYS A 2 -2.33 51.99 2.83
N PRO A 3 -1.73 51.56 3.96
CA PRO A 3 -1.92 52.29 5.23
C PRO A 3 -0.62 52.72 5.95
N LEU A 4 0.58 52.41 5.41
CA LEU A 4 1.86 52.66 6.11
C LEU A 4 2.47 54.06 5.93
N ILE A 5 2.09 54.80 4.88
CA ILE A 5 2.75 56.06 4.49
C ILE A 5 2.31 57.26 5.38
N TRP A 6 1.14 57.18 6.02
CA TRP A 6 0.50 58.33 6.67
C TRP A 6 1.00 58.67 8.10
N ARG A 7 2.19 58.19 8.50
CA ARG A 7 2.69 58.30 9.89
C ARG A 7 4.06 58.96 10.05
N LEU A 8 4.64 59.52 8.99
CA LEU A 8 5.96 60.19 8.99
C LEU A 8 5.88 61.73 9.00
N TYR A 9 4.74 62.33 9.35
CA TYR A 9 4.48 63.76 9.18
C TYR A 9 5.01 64.68 10.32
N LEU A 10 6.06 64.27 11.04
CA LEU A 10 6.70 65.07 12.10
C LEU A 10 8.23 64.90 12.12
N SER A 11 8.92 65.46 11.12
CA SER A 11 10.19 66.16 11.31
C SER A 11 10.40 67.19 10.20
N THR A 12 11.32 68.13 10.41
CA THR A 12 11.52 69.33 9.57
C THR A 12 12.28 69.06 8.28
N ASP A 13 11.81 69.70 7.20
CA ASP A 13 12.45 70.03 5.92
C ASP A 13 13.04 68.88 5.07
N ASP A 14 13.90 68.01 5.60
CA ASP A 14 14.50 66.90 4.84
C ASP A 14 13.42 65.91 4.31
N CYS A 15 12.35 65.70 5.08
CA CYS A 15 11.27 64.78 4.70
C CYS A 15 10.50 65.20 3.43
N GLU A 16 10.53 66.48 3.02
CA GLU A 16 9.84 66.91 1.79
C GLU A 16 10.59 66.42 0.54
N ALA A 17 11.92 66.34 0.59
CA ALA A 17 12.74 65.74 -0.45
C ALA A 17 12.50 64.22 -0.57
N ASP A 18 12.48 63.50 0.56
CA ASP A 18 12.25 62.05 0.56
C ASP A 18 10.85 61.67 0.05
N VAL A 19 9.80 62.41 0.44
CA VAL A 19 8.45 62.20 -0.09
C VAL A 19 8.39 62.50 -1.59
N SER A 20 9.09 63.53 -2.07
CA SER A 20 9.22 63.83 -3.50
C SER A 20 9.92 62.70 -4.27
N ASN A 21 10.98 62.11 -3.70
CA ASN A 21 11.72 60.98 -4.28
C ASN A 21 10.85 59.70 -4.37
N VAL A 22 10.07 59.39 -3.33
CA VAL A 22 9.13 58.26 -3.36
C VAL A 22 8.00 58.48 -4.37
N LEU A 23 7.50 59.72 -4.50
CA LEU A 23 6.52 60.07 -5.54
C LEU A 23 7.09 59.96 -6.96
N LEU A 24 8.34 60.39 -7.19
CA LEU A 24 9.08 60.21 -8.44
C LEU A 24 9.20 58.73 -8.81
N LEU A 25 9.59 57.87 -7.86
CA LEU A 25 9.74 56.42 -8.07
C LEU A 25 8.40 55.77 -8.48
N LEU A 26 7.32 56.06 -7.74
CA LEU A 26 5.97 55.55 -8.05
C LEU A 26 5.46 56.03 -9.42
N LEU A 27 5.77 57.29 -9.77
CA LEU A 27 5.45 57.87 -11.08
C LEU A 27 6.23 57.18 -12.21
N GLY A 28 7.51 56.84 -11.99
CA GLY A 28 8.32 56.04 -12.90
C GLY A 28 7.73 54.66 -13.15
N CYS A 29 7.39 53.92 -12.09
CA CYS A 29 6.72 52.62 -12.22
C CYS A 29 5.40 52.71 -13.00
N ALA A 30 4.62 53.78 -12.81
CA ALA A 30 3.36 54.00 -13.52
C ALA A 30 3.52 54.40 -15.01
N VAL A 31 4.59 55.12 -15.35
CA VAL A 31 4.87 55.61 -16.73
C VAL A 31 5.64 54.60 -17.59
N GLN A 32 6.51 53.80 -16.96
CA GLN A 32 7.30 52.75 -17.63
C GLN A 32 6.57 51.39 -17.67
N GLY A 33 5.65 51.13 -16.74
CA GLY A 33 4.90 49.87 -16.66
C GLY A 33 3.82 49.67 -17.74
N GLU A 34 3.41 48.43 -17.96
CA GLU A 34 2.50 48.00 -19.04
C GLU A 34 1.11 48.67 -19.02
N GLN A 35 0.68 49.24 -17.89
CA GLN A 35 -0.63 49.90 -17.75
C GLN A 35 -0.58 51.43 -17.97
N ARG A 36 0.56 51.96 -18.45
CA ARG A 36 0.83 53.37 -18.80
C ARG A 36 -0.38 54.11 -19.40
N ASP A 37 -1.06 53.53 -20.38
CA ASP A 37 -2.15 54.21 -21.09
C ASP A 37 -3.36 54.51 -20.18
N LYS A 38 -3.62 53.67 -19.18
CA LYS A 38 -4.64 53.93 -18.15
C LYS A 38 -4.25 55.08 -17.22
N PHE A 39 -2.96 55.22 -16.92
CA PHE A 39 -2.44 56.36 -16.15
C PHE A 39 -2.50 57.66 -16.97
N ILE A 40 -2.17 57.62 -18.26
CA ILE A 40 -2.33 58.77 -19.16
C ILE A 40 -3.80 59.18 -19.28
N GLU A 41 -4.73 58.22 -19.43
CA GLU A 41 -6.17 58.46 -19.36
C GLU A 41 -6.62 59.06 -18.02
N ARG A 42 -6.02 58.65 -16.90
CA ARG A 42 -6.34 59.16 -15.58
C ARG A 42 -5.88 60.61 -15.40
N ILE A 43 -4.65 60.92 -15.81
CA ILE A 43 -4.05 62.26 -15.74
C ILE A 43 -4.82 63.24 -16.63
N LYS A 44 -5.18 62.85 -17.86
CA LYS A 44 -6.00 63.68 -18.79
C LYS A 44 -7.39 64.05 -18.27
N ARG A 45 -7.84 63.48 -17.13
CA ARG A 45 -9.11 63.77 -16.47
C ARG A 45 -8.93 64.59 -15.17
N MET A 46 -7.71 65.08 -14.90
CA MET A 46 -7.38 65.93 -13.74
C MET A 46 -7.40 67.42 -14.14
N GLU A 47 -7.27 68.30 -13.16
CA GLU A 47 -7.26 69.77 -13.33
C GLU A 47 -5.96 70.24 -14.03
N GLU A 48 -6.02 71.29 -14.86
CA GLU A 48 -4.92 71.66 -15.78
C GLU A 48 -3.62 72.05 -15.06
N GLU A 49 -3.68 72.71 -13.90
CA GLU A 49 -2.50 73.01 -13.08
C GLU A 49 -1.83 71.71 -12.59
N LEU A 50 -2.62 70.75 -12.12
CA LEU A 50 -2.12 69.46 -11.65
C LEU A 50 -1.63 68.57 -12.81
N GLN A 51 -2.27 68.62 -13.98
CA GLN A 51 -1.77 68.00 -15.20
C GLN A 51 -0.41 68.59 -15.59
N THR A 52 -0.25 69.91 -15.51
CA THR A 52 1.01 70.59 -15.86
C THR A 52 2.13 70.24 -14.88
N ALA A 53 1.84 70.23 -13.57
CA ALA A 53 2.78 69.79 -12.54
C ALA A 53 3.19 68.31 -12.73
N LEU A 54 2.23 67.42 -12.97
CA LEU A 54 2.50 66.01 -13.26
C LEU A 54 3.28 65.82 -14.56
N VAL A 55 2.97 66.54 -15.63
CA VAL A 55 3.71 66.48 -16.91
C VAL A 55 5.15 66.93 -16.72
N ASN A 56 5.41 67.98 -15.93
CA ASN A 56 6.77 68.41 -15.61
C ASN A 56 7.55 67.35 -14.81
N GLN A 57 6.91 66.69 -13.85
CA GLN A 57 7.56 65.63 -13.06
C GLN A 57 7.73 64.32 -13.85
N ILE A 58 6.79 63.99 -14.75
CA ILE A 58 6.92 62.89 -15.73
C ILE A 58 8.06 63.16 -16.71
N LYS A 59 8.27 64.42 -17.13
CA LYS A 59 9.40 64.79 -17.98
C LYS A 59 10.73 64.50 -17.30
N LYS A 60 10.93 64.87 -16.04
CA LYS A 60 12.15 64.48 -15.31
C LYS A 60 12.37 62.96 -15.36
N VAL A 61 11.32 62.19 -15.03
CA VAL A 61 11.34 60.71 -15.03
C VAL A 61 11.54 60.07 -16.41
N ALA A 62 11.34 60.79 -17.51
CA ALA A 62 11.41 60.27 -18.89
C ALA A 62 12.54 60.87 -19.75
N GLU A 63 12.99 62.08 -19.43
CA GLU A 63 13.96 62.90 -20.17
C GLU A 63 15.27 63.12 -19.36
N GLU A 64 15.24 63.10 -18.02
CA GLU A 64 16.41 63.25 -17.12
C GLU A 64 16.78 61.89 -16.50
N GLY A 65 17.75 61.19 -17.10
CA GLY A 65 18.10 59.79 -16.79
C GLY A 65 18.77 59.52 -15.44
N ASP A 66 18.98 60.54 -14.60
CA ASP A 66 19.72 60.42 -13.34
C ASP A 66 18.90 59.72 -12.23
N CYS A 67 17.57 59.86 -12.23
CA CYS A 67 16.73 59.39 -11.12
C CYS A 67 16.20 57.96 -11.28
N ILE A 68 15.92 57.49 -12.51
CA ILE A 68 15.30 56.17 -12.78
C ILE A 68 15.82 55.58 -14.09
N LEU A 69 16.33 54.34 -14.05
CA LEU A 69 16.77 53.58 -15.23
C LEU A 69 15.62 53.37 -16.25
N ASN A 70 15.66 54.08 -17.37
CA ASN A 70 14.73 53.87 -18.48
C ASN A 70 15.18 52.67 -19.34
N LEU A 71 14.60 51.50 -19.09
CA LEU A 71 14.93 50.24 -19.78
C LEU A 71 14.82 50.33 -21.32
N ARG A 72 13.93 51.17 -21.86
CA ARG A 72 13.73 51.28 -23.33
C ARG A 72 14.75 52.16 -24.05
N SER A 73 15.48 53.04 -23.35
CA SER A 73 16.56 53.82 -24.00
C SER A 73 17.82 52.98 -24.29
N PHE A 74 18.00 51.83 -23.63
CA PHE A 74 19.13 50.94 -23.88
C PHE A 74 19.02 50.18 -25.21
N GLU A 75 17.79 49.91 -25.70
CA GLU A 75 17.53 49.17 -26.96
C GLU A 75 18.09 49.85 -28.23
N LEU A 76 18.59 51.09 -28.13
CA LEU A 76 19.11 51.92 -29.23
C LEU A 76 20.61 52.25 -29.12
N ILE A 77 21.32 51.70 -28.13
CA ILE A 77 22.73 52.02 -27.83
C ILE A 77 23.60 50.77 -28.06
N SER A 78 24.89 50.95 -28.40
CA SER A 78 25.84 49.83 -28.58
C SER A 78 26.04 49.05 -27.28
N GLU A 79 26.17 47.71 -27.34
CA GLU A 79 26.17 46.87 -26.14
C GLU A 79 27.21 47.27 -25.08
N ASP A 80 28.41 47.71 -25.48
CA ASP A 80 29.46 48.05 -24.54
C ASP A 80 29.26 49.42 -23.88
N ASP A 81 28.64 50.38 -24.59
CA ASP A 81 28.20 51.65 -24.01
C ASP A 81 27.03 51.42 -23.03
N GLN A 82 26.07 50.52 -23.36
CA GLN A 82 25.02 50.11 -22.43
C GLN A 82 25.61 49.58 -21.11
N LYS A 83 26.59 48.66 -21.20
CA LYS A 83 27.28 48.07 -20.04
C LYS A 83 27.97 49.16 -19.20
N ALA A 84 28.66 50.11 -19.84
CA ALA A 84 29.33 51.22 -19.15
C ALA A 84 28.34 52.13 -18.42
N THR A 85 27.22 52.52 -19.04
CA THR A 85 26.19 53.35 -18.41
C THR A 85 25.49 52.64 -17.24
N ILE A 86 25.18 51.35 -17.39
CA ILE A 86 24.56 50.55 -16.30
C ILE A 86 25.53 50.42 -15.11
N LEU A 87 26.82 50.17 -15.36
CA LEU A 87 27.83 50.09 -14.30
C LEU A 87 28.00 51.43 -13.57
N ALA A 88 28.04 52.55 -14.29
CA ALA A 88 28.14 53.88 -13.69
C ALA A 88 26.93 54.21 -12.77
N HIS A 89 25.72 53.86 -13.19
CA HIS A 89 24.52 54.07 -12.38
C HIS A 89 24.48 53.14 -11.15
N LEU A 90 24.88 51.88 -11.29
CA LEU A 90 25.07 50.96 -10.15
C LEU A 90 26.11 51.48 -9.15
N GLU A 91 27.23 52.02 -9.63
CA GLU A 91 28.27 52.61 -8.77
C GLU A 91 27.75 53.85 -8.02
N SER A 92 26.83 54.63 -8.62
CA SER A 92 26.16 55.75 -7.96
C SER A 92 25.21 55.26 -6.85
N ILE A 93 24.34 54.29 -7.13
CA ILE A 93 23.44 53.68 -6.14
C ILE A 93 24.22 53.07 -4.97
N MET A 94 25.37 52.41 -5.24
CA MET A 94 26.24 51.89 -4.18
C MET A 94 26.82 53.01 -3.31
N LYS A 95 27.28 54.13 -3.89
CA LYS A 95 27.77 55.29 -3.13
C LYS A 95 26.68 55.96 -2.29
N GLU A 96 25.44 55.97 -2.76
CA GLU A 96 24.30 56.48 -1.96
C GLU A 96 23.96 55.53 -0.82
N ARG A 97 23.81 54.22 -1.09
CA ARG A 97 23.63 53.18 -0.07
C ARG A 97 24.69 53.30 1.03
N ASP A 98 25.95 53.47 0.66
CA ASP A 98 27.06 53.52 1.61
C ASP A 98 27.07 54.83 2.42
N ARG A 99 26.61 55.95 1.86
CA ARG A 99 26.32 57.18 2.62
C ARG A 99 25.20 56.97 3.64
N TYR A 100 24.08 56.35 3.24
CA TYR A 100 22.96 56.06 4.16
C TYR A 100 23.37 55.09 5.27
N ALA A 101 24.17 54.05 4.94
CA ALA A 101 24.70 53.11 5.91
C ALA A 101 25.63 53.79 6.93
N ASN A 102 26.54 54.66 6.46
CA ASN A 102 27.41 55.45 7.35
C ASN A 102 26.59 56.41 8.24
N ARG A 103 25.57 57.08 7.69
CA ARG A 103 24.72 57.99 8.47
C ARG A 103 23.87 57.26 9.52
N LEU A 104 23.43 56.04 9.23
CA LEU A 104 22.82 55.16 10.23
C LEU A 104 23.82 54.78 11.33
N TYR A 105 25.06 54.44 10.95
CA TYR A 105 26.13 54.12 11.91
C TYR A 105 26.45 55.30 12.86
N GLU A 106 26.51 56.53 12.34
CA GLU A 106 26.63 57.75 13.15
C GLU A 106 25.47 57.88 14.16
N ILE A 107 24.22 57.71 13.71
CA ILE A 107 23.02 57.84 14.55
C ILE A 107 22.92 56.73 15.61
N SER A 108 23.48 55.54 15.37
CA SER A 108 23.65 54.52 16.43
C SER A 108 24.78 54.86 17.39
N SER A 109 25.92 55.35 16.88
CA SER A 109 27.08 55.73 17.71
C SER A 109 26.75 56.88 18.66
N GLU A 110 25.93 57.84 18.25
CA GLU A 110 25.48 58.95 19.11
C GLU A 110 24.57 58.46 20.25
N ARG A 111 23.80 57.37 20.05
CA ARG A 111 22.93 56.77 21.08
C ARG A 111 23.74 55.98 22.11
N GLU A 112 24.72 55.19 21.67
CA GLU A 112 25.59 54.41 22.57
C GLU A 112 26.49 55.29 23.45
N SER A 113 26.79 56.54 23.04
CA SER A 113 27.55 57.47 23.87
C SER A 113 26.80 58.03 25.09
N ASP A 114 25.48 58.20 25.01
CA ASP A 114 24.69 58.84 26.09
C ASP A 114 24.23 57.87 27.18
N GLU A 115 24.10 56.56 26.91
CA GLU A 115 23.63 55.60 27.92
C GLU A 115 24.67 55.22 28.98
N ASN A 116 25.95 55.51 28.75
CA ASN A 116 27.08 55.09 29.61
C ASN A 116 27.22 55.85 30.94
N SER A 117 26.14 56.42 31.51
CA SER A 117 26.19 57.28 32.70
C SER A 117 25.04 57.11 33.71
N THR A 118 24.69 55.86 34.13
CA THR A 118 24.07 55.65 35.47
C THR A 118 24.23 54.25 36.11
N THR A 119 25.32 54.05 36.85
CA THR A 119 25.43 53.31 38.14
C THR A 119 24.82 51.88 38.33
N THR A 120 25.67 50.96 38.84
CA THR A 120 25.39 49.60 39.40
C THR A 120 24.98 48.52 38.37
N GLY A 121 25.47 47.27 38.37
CA GLY A 121 26.54 46.58 39.13
C GLY A 121 26.13 45.16 39.57
N SER A 122 26.69 44.05 39.06
CA SER A 122 28.02 43.52 39.42
C SER A 122 28.41 42.24 38.62
N SER A 123 29.72 41.96 38.46
CA SER A 123 30.38 40.66 38.14
C SER A 123 30.06 39.95 36.79
N SER A 124 31.01 39.32 36.05
CA SER A 124 32.48 39.15 36.23
C SER A 124 33.20 38.66 34.94
N ILE A 125 34.55 38.67 34.97
CA ILE A 125 35.54 37.95 34.10
C ILE A 125 36.19 38.72 32.90
N SER A 126 37.29 39.41 33.25
CA SER A 126 38.63 39.45 32.60
C SER A 126 38.97 40.27 31.33
N SER A 127 40.06 41.04 31.46
CA SER A 127 41.02 41.56 30.44
C SER A 127 40.52 42.54 29.34
N GLU A 128 41.24 43.63 28.98
CA GLU A 128 42.40 44.30 29.59
C GLU A 128 42.65 45.71 28.96
N VAL A 129 43.69 46.44 29.40
CA VAL A 129 44.32 47.63 28.74
C VAL A 129 43.65 49.03 28.91
N ILE A 130 43.93 49.67 30.06
CA ILE A 130 44.72 50.94 30.18
C ILE A 130 44.15 52.30 29.65
N ARG A 131 43.96 53.25 30.61
CA ARG A 131 43.99 54.75 30.51
C ARG A 131 42.82 55.46 29.78
N THR A 132 42.40 56.71 30.08
CA THR A 132 42.74 57.69 31.15
C THR A 132 41.66 58.77 31.27
N ALA A 133 41.25 59.14 32.49
CA ALA A 133 40.87 60.51 32.87
C ALA A 133 40.81 60.65 34.41
N LYS A 134 41.12 61.83 34.94
CA LYS A 134 40.81 62.24 36.33
C LYS A 134 39.88 63.45 36.26
N ILE A 135 38.76 63.43 36.97
CA ILE A 135 38.05 64.64 37.40
C ILE A 135 37.82 64.55 38.92
N SER A 136 37.96 65.69 39.58
CA SER A 136 38.10 65.88 41.02
C SER A 136 36.94 65.38 41.88
N GLU A 137 37.26 64.58 42.91
CA GLU A 137 36.60 64.71 44.21
C GLU A 137 37.27 65.84 45.00
N ILE A 138 36.48 66.77 45.54
CA ILE A 138 36.90 67.68 46.61
C ILE A 138 36.14 67.25 47.87
N ARG A 139 36.88 66.98 48.96
CA ARG A 139 36.29 66.61 50.24
C ARG A 139 35.70 67.82 50.95
N CYS A 140 34.51 67.66 51.53
CA CYS A 140 34.10 68.32 52.76
C CYS A 140 33.35 67.28 53.61
N GLU A 141 34.01 66.76 54.66
CA GLU A 141 33.27 66.24 55.82
C GLU A 141 32.98 67.43 56.74
N ASP A 142 31.73 67.67 57.07
CA ASP A 142 31.33 68.46 58.24
C ASP A 142 29.93 67.99 58.73
N PRO A 143 29.58 68.15 60.03
CA PRO A 143 28.43 67.45 60.61
C PRO A 143 27.06 67.97 60.18
N ILE A 144 26.09 67.04 60.15
CA ILE A 144 24.69 67.22 59.77
C ILE A 144 24.05 68.44 60.45
N SER A 145 23.80 69.49 59.67
CA SER A 145 22.74 70.47 59.97
C SER A 145 21.42 69.95 59.41
N SER A 146 20.36 69.96 60.23
CA SER A 146 19.08 69.37 59.82
C SER A 146 18.40 70.19 58.69
N PRO A 147 17.96 69.56 57.59
CA PRO A 147 17.45 70.27 56.41
C PRO A 147 16.20 71.10 56.72
N SER A 148 15.95 72.15 55.96
CA SER A 148 14.74 72.99 56.11
C SER A 148 13.45 72.19 55.88
N THR A 149 12.33 72.72 56.33
CA THR A 149 11.01 72.10 56.09
C THR A 149 10.67 72.02 54.61
N THR A 150 11.03 73.03 53.82
CA THR A 150 10.86 73.06 52.36
C THR A 150 11.71 72.01 51.65
N GLU A 151 12.98 71.83 52.04
CA GLU A 151 13.84 70.77 51.48
C GLU A 151 13.32 69.37 51.85
N ARG A 152 12.74 69.20 53.05
CA ARG A 152 12.09 67.95 53.46
C ARG A 152 10.84 67.64 52.64
N HIS A 153 10.01 68.63 52.31
CA HIS A 153 8.87 68.40 51.41
C HIS A 153 9.33 68.08 49.98
N ALA A 154 10.24 68.87 49.41
CA ALA A 154 10.76 68.66 48.06
C ALA A 154 11.47 67.29 47.92
N SER A 155 12.22 66.85 48.94
CA SER A 155 12.87 65.53 48.91
C SER A 155 11.89 64.36 49.08
N VAL A 156 10.77 64.53 49.79
CA VAL A 156 9.68 63.53 49.86
C VAL A 156 8.93 63.44 48.54
N GLU A 157 8.62 64.58 47.90
CA GLU A 157 7.98 64.60 46.56
C GLU A 157 8.90 63.99 45.50
N LEU A 158 10.19 64.33 45.51
CA LEU A 158 11.20 63.75 44.62
C LEU A 158 11.44 62.26 44.89
N ALA A 159 11.33 61.80 46.14
CA ALA A 159 11.35 60.37 46.48
C ALA A 159 10.09 59.64 45.99
N SER A 160 8.91 60.28 46.05
CA SER A 160 7.64 59.77 45.52
C SER A 160 7.69 59.64 43.99
N ALA A 161 8.13 60.69 43.29
CA ALA A 161 8.34 60.67 41.84
C ALA A 161 9.35 59.58 41.42
N LYS A 162 10.45 59.41 42.17
CA LYS A 162 11.40 58.29 41.97
C LYS A 162 10.79 56.92 42.29
N ALA A 163 9.80 56.82 43.18
CA ALA A 163 9.08 55.56 43.43
C ALA A 163 8.13 55.21 42.27
N GLU A 164 7.37 56.17 41.75
CA GLU A 164 6.53 55.95 40.56
C GLU A 164 7.37 55.64 39.32
N LEU A 165 8.52 56.31 39.12
CA LEU A 165 9.44 55.96 38.02
C LEU A 165 9.99 54.53 38.13
N ARG A 166 10.25 54.01 39.33
CA ARG A 166 10.63 52.59 39.51
C ARG A 166 9.47 51.64 39.20
N LYS A 167 8.24 51.96 39.61
CA LYS A 167 7.05 51.17 39.25
C LYS A 167 6.83 51.14 37.75
N LEU A 168 6.94 52.28 37.08
CA LEU A 168 6.77 52.37 35.63
C LEU A 168 7.87 51.61 34.88
N ARG A 169 9.10 51.56 35.38
CA ARG A 169 10.16 50.68 34.86
C ARG A 169 9.83 49.20 35.05
N SER A 170 9.47 48.77 36.26
CA SER A 170 9.00 47.38 36.54
C SER A 170 7.87 46.97 35.60
N VAL A 171 6.88 47.85 35.39
CA VAL A 171 5.74 47.59 34.50
C VAL A 171 6.11 47.63 33.01
N ILE A 172 7.21 48.28 32.62
CA ILE A 172 7.76 48.17 31.25
C ILE A 172 8.52 46.86 31.11
N GLU A 173 9.38 46.51 32.07
CA GLU A 173 10.13 45.26 32.14
C GLU A 173 9.19 44.04 32.08
N GLU A 174 8.14 43.99 32.93
CA GLU A 174 7.06 43.00 32.91
C GLU A 174 6.29 42.92 31.57
N ARG A 175 6.27 44.02 30.79
CA ARG A 175 5.60 44.08 29.47
C ARG A 175 6.51 43.65 28.34
N ASP A 176 7.80 43.95 28.41
CA ASP A 176 8.79 43.51 27.44
C ASP A 176 9.06 42.00 27.60
N GLU A 177 9.04 41.46 28.83
CA GLU A 177 9.01 40.02 29.10
C GLU A 177 7.77 39.36 28.47
N MET A 178 6.56 39.89 28.72
CA MET A 178 5.32 39.40 28.11
C MET A 178 5.33 39.50 26.56
N ILE A 179 5.99 40.51 26.00
CA ILE A 179 6.16 40.67 24.55
C ILE A 179 7.19 39.66 23.99
N ALA A 180 8.21 39.26 24.77
CA ALA A 180 9.12 38.19 24.41
C ALA A 180 8.39 36.83 24.41
N GLU A 181 7.68 36.49 25.49
CA GLU A 181 6.89 35.25 25.57
C GLU A 181 5.90 35.12 24.39
N LEU A 182 5.21 36.20 24.03
CA LEU A 182 4.27 36.22 22.90
C LEU A 182 4.93 36.18 21.52
N LYS A 183 6.21 36.53 21.39
CA LYS A 183 7.01 36.32 20.16
C LYS A 183 7.45 34.87 20.06
N ASP A 184 8.03 34.32 21.12
CA ASP A 184 8.47 32.92 21.16
C ASP A 184 7.29 31.96 20.89
N GLU A 185 6.11 32.25 21.47
CA GLU A 185 4.88 31.50 21.23
C GLU A 185 4.25 31.77 19.83
N ALA A 186 4.66 32.83 19.12
CA ALA A 186 4.29 33.06 17.72
C ALA A 186 5.23 32.32 16.76
N GLU A 187 6.55 32.39 16.99
CA GLU A 187 7.58 31.67 16.22
C GLU A 187 7.40 30.15 16.34
N ALA A 188 7.09 29.64 17.53
CA ALA A 188 6.75 28.22 17.73
C ALA A 188 5.53 27.78 16.90
N ARG A 189 4.49 28.63 16.82
CA ARG A 189 3.30 28.36 15.98
C ARG A 189 3.62 28.43 14.49
N GLU A 190 4.49 29.34 14.05
CA GLU A 190 4.91 29.43 12.66
C GLU A 190 5.72 28.18 12.24
N VAL A 191 6.62 27.70 13.10
CA VAL A 191 7.33 26.43 12.92
C VAL A 191 6.37 25.24 12.82
N ASP A 192 5.32 25.18 13.65
CA ASP A 192 4.31 24.12 13.57
C ASP A 192 3.42 24.22 12.32
N ILE A 193 3.07 25.44 11.88
CA ILE A 193 2.37 25.66 10.61
C ILE A 193 3.22 25.18 9.42
N LEU A 194 4.54 25.40 9.46
CA LEU A 194 5.47 24.89 8.44
C LEU A 194 5.55 23.36 8.43
N LYS A 195 5.58 22.69 9.61
CA LYS A 195 5.48 21.22 9.71
C LYS A 195 4.18 20.71 9.08
N MET A 196 3.03 21.25 9.48
CA MET A 196 1.73 20.87 8.93
C MET A 196 1.63 21.12 7.40
N HIS A 197 2.33 22.13 6.88
CA HIS A 197 2.43 22.36 5.44
C HIS A 197 3.33 21.34 4.71
N GLN A 198 4.43 20.90 5.33
CA GLN A 198 5.29 19.84 4.80
C GLN A 198 4.56 18.48 4.81
N GLU A 199 3.92 18.11 5.92
CA GLU A 199 3.10 16.89 6.02
C GLU A 199 1.99 16.87 4.96
N ARG A 200 1.30 18.01 4.76
CA ARG A 200 0.30 18.14 3.70
C ARG A 200 0.90 17.99 2.30
N LEU A 201 2.14 18.44 2.06
CA LEU A 201 2.83 18.25 0.79
C LEU A 201 3.23 16.79 0.57
N GLU A 202 3.58 16.05 1.62
CA GLU A 202 3.90 14.62 1.57
C GLU A 202 2.65 13.77 1.34
N LEU A 203 1.57 13.99 2.09
CA LEU A 203 0.27 13.36 1.85
C LEU A 203 -0.27 13.62 0.43
N VAL A 204 0.06 14.77 -0.18
CA VAL A 204 -0.27 15.08 -1.59
C VAL A 204 0.63 14.36 -2.60
N LYS A 205 1.88 14.02 -2.26
CA LYS A 205 2.71 13.12 -3.08
C LYS A 205 2.16 11.69 -3.00
N ASP A 206 1.86 11.21 -1.81
CA ASP A 206 1.35 9.86 -1.58
C ASP A 206 -0.02 9.66 -2.25
N ALA A 207 -0.91 10.65 -2.18
CA ALA A 207 -2.19 10.63 -2.88
C ALA A 207 -2.05 10.61 -4.42
N ARG A 208 -0.94 11.12 -4.99
CA ARG A 208 -0.61 11.01 -6.41
C ARG A 208 -0.05 9.63 -6.74
N ALA A 209 0.96 9.15 -6.01
CA ALA A 209 1.50 7.80 -6.20
C ALA A 209 0.40 6.72 -6.07
N ALA A 210 -0.48 6.84 -5.06
CA ALA A 210 -1.63 5.98 -4.90
C ALA A 210 -2.71 6.14 -5.99
N LYS A 211 -2.72 7.24 -6.76
CA LYS A 211 -3.49 7.33 -8.01
C LYS A 211 -2.75 6.62 -9.14
N ASP A 212 -1.47 6.89 -9.33
CA ASP A 212 -0.67 6.32 -10.42
C ASP A 212 -0.64 4.78 -10.35
N TYR A 213 -0.55 4.19 -9.15
CA TYR A 213 -0.71 2.74 -8.93
C TYR A 213 -2.13 2.21 -9.19
N ARG A 214 -3.18 3.02 -9.06
CA ARG A 214 -4.55 2.63 -9.45
C ARG A 214 -4.72 2.66 -10.97
N ASP A 215 -4.25 3.71 -11.62
CA ASP A 215 -4.21 3.81 -13.08
C ASP A 215 -3.41 2.64 -13.69
N GLU A 216 -2.28 2.25 -13.08
CA GLU A 216 -1.51 1.05 -13.47
C GLU A 216 -2.27 -0.25 -13.21
N LEU A 217 -2.92 -0.41 -12.05
CA LEU A 217 -3.75 -1.59 -11.76
C LEU A 217 -4.93 -1.73 -12.73
N GLU A 218 -5.58 -0.64 -13.11
CA GLU A 218 -6.64 -0.64 -14.14
C GLU A 218 -6.08 -1.05 -15.52
N CYS A 219 -4.89 -0.56 -15.89
CA CYS A 219 -4.19 -1.00 -17.09
C CYS A 219 -3.81 -2.49 -17.06
N LEU A 220 -3.39 -3.01 -15.90
CA LEU A 220 -3.07 -4.43 -15.70
C LEU A 220 -4.34 -5.30 -15.71
N GLN A 221 -5.46 -4.84 -15.14
CA GLN A 221 -6.76 -5.52 -15.22
C GLN A 221 -7.28 -5.58 -16.66
N HIS A 222 -7.14 -4.52 -17.45
CA HIS A 222 -7.51 -4.56 -18.87
C HIS A 222 -6.58 -5.48 -19.69
N LYS A 223 -5.28 -5.58 -19.33
CA LYS A 223 -4.38 -6.57 -19.92
C LYS A 223 -4.81 -8.00 -19.55
N LEU A 224 -5.12 -8.27 -18.28
CA LEU A 224 -5.60 -9.57 -17.81
C LEU A 224 -6.89 -9.99 -18.51
N ALA A 225 -7.90 -9.12 -18.55
CA ALA A 225 -9.16 -9.35 -19.25
C ALA A 225 -9.01 -9.51 -20.78
N ASN A 226 -7.85 -9.16 -21.36
CA ASN A 226 -7.51 -9.50 -22.74
C ASN A 226 -6.77 -10.84 -22.84
N TYR A 227 -5.93 -11.20 -21.88
CA TYR A 227 -5.38 -12.55 -21.77
C TYR A 227 -6.48 -13.60 -21.58
N ASP A 228 -7.48 -13.36 -20.73
CA ASP A 228 -8.62 -14.26 -20.52
C ASP A 228 -9.39 -14.55 -21.83
N LYS A 229 -9.58 -13.51 -22.67
CA LYS A 229 -10.20 -13.66 -24.00
C LYS A 229 -9.32 -14.48 -24.94
N LEU A 230 -8.02 -14.20 -24.98
CA LEU A 230 -7.06 -14.93 -25.80
C LEU A 230 -6.91 -16.39 -25.36
N GLU A 231 -7.01 -16.68 -24.06
CA GLU A 231 -7.03 -18.06 -23.55
C GLU A 231 -8.33 -18.77 -23.91
N ALA A 232 -9.49 -18.11 -23.80
CA ALA A 232 -10.77 -18.66 -24.23
C ALA A 232 -10.80 -18.94 -25.75
N ASP A 233 -10.22 -18.07 -26.58
CA ASP A 233 -10.11 -18.29 -28.03
C ASP A 233 -9.06 -19.37 -28.37
N ASN A 234 -7.97 -19.47 -27.61
CA ASN A 234 -7.01 -20.59 -27.70
C ASN A 234 -7.69 -21.93 -27.32
N GLY A 235 -8.59 -21.92 -26.33
CA GLY A 235 -9.49 -23.05 -26.02
C GLY A 235 -10.31 -23.48 -27.24
N LYS A 236 -11.07 -22.57 -27.84
CA LYS A 236 -11.87 -22.82 -29.06
C LYS A 236 -11.01 -23.30 -30.24
N LEU A 237 -9.78 -22.85 -30.36
CA LEU A 237 -8.85 -23.30 -31.40
C LEU A 237 -8.32 -24.72 -31.12
N LYS A 238 -8.07 -25.10 -29.86
CA LYS A 238 -7.75 -26.48 -29.46
C LYS A 238 -8.93 -27.43 -29.71
N GLU A 239 -10.15 -27.00 -29.39
CA GLU A 239 -11.38 -27.74 -29.69
C GLU A 239 -11.50 -28.00 -31.20
N LYS A 240 -11.44 -26.96 -32.03
CA LYS A 240 -11.44 -27.08 -33.51
C LYS A 240 -10.30 -27.95 -34.06
N LEU A 241 -9.12 -27.92 -33.43
CA LEU A 241 -8.01 -28.79 -33.82
C LEU A 241 -8.30 -30.26 -33.47
N SER A 242 -8.99 -30.53 -32.36
CA SER A 242 -9.45 -31.88 -32.01
C SER A 242 -10.58 -32.37 -32.91
N GLU A 243 -11.53 -31.50 -33.30
CA GLU A 243 -12.55 -31.78 -34.32
C GLU A 243 -11.91 -32.12 -35.67
N LEU A 244 -10.93 -31.32 -36.12
CA LEU A 244 -10.19 -31.57 -37.36
C LEU A 244 -9.36 -32.86 -37.27
N GLY A 245 -8.85 -33.21 -36.08
CA GLY A 245 -8.24 -34.52 -35.81
C GLY A 245 -9.23 -35.69 -35.97
N PHE A 246 -10.43 -35.56 -35.41
CA PHE A 246 -11.52 -36.52 -35.57
C PHE A 246 -11.94 -36.66 -37.04
N PHE A 247 -12.18 -35.56 -37.76
CA PHE A 247 -12.53 -35.60 -39.18
C PHE A 247 -11.40 -36.20 -40.03
N LYS A 248 -10.13 -35.90 -39.74
CA LYS A 248 -8.98 -36.54 -40.39
C LYS A 248 -8.99 -38.06 -40.16
N SER A 249 -9.28 -38.52 -38.94
CA SER A 249 -9.39 -39.95 -38.62
C SER A 249 -10.57 -40.63 -39.29
N ARG A 250 -11.72 -39.95 -39.45
CA ARG A 250 -12.87 -40.49 -40.19
C ARG A 250 -12.58 -40.51 -41.71
N VAL A 251 -11.80 -39.56 -42.22
CA VAL A 251 -11.36 -39.55 -43.63
C VAL A 251 -10.33 -40.65 -43.93
N THR A 252 -9.42 -41.01 -43.01
CA THR A 252 -8.55 -42.18 -43.21
C THR A 252 -9.35 -43.48 -43.16
N GLN A 253 -10.23 -43.63 -42.16
CA GLN A 253 -11.13 -44.80 -42.08
C GLN A 253 -12.03 -44.93 -43.34
N LEU A 254 -12.58 -43.83 -43.85
CA LEU A 254 -13.35 -43.83 -45.11
C LEU A 254 -12.50 -44.18 -46.33
N LYS A 255 -11.18 -43.92 -46.33
CA LYS A 255 -10.29 -44.36 -47.41
C LYS A 255 -10.01 -45.85 -47.32
N GLU A 256 -9.73 -46.36 -46.13
CA GLU A 256 -9.57 -47.80 -45.85
C GLU A 256 -10.86 -48.57 -46.21
N GLU A 257 -12.03 -48.05 -45.84
CA GLU A 257 -13.35 -48.58 -46.23
C GLU A 257 -13.55 -48.60 -47.77
N ASN A 258 -13.11 -47.56 -48.49
CA ASN A 258 -13.19 -47.52 -49.96
C ASN A 258 -12.16 -48.41 -50.67
N GLU A 259 -10.95 -48.54 -50.12
CA GLU A 259 -9.88 -49.38 -50.66
C GLU A 259 -10.26 -50.86 -50.59
N LEU A 260 -10.80 -51.31 -49.45
CA LEU A 260 -11.37 -52.66 -49.29
C LEU A 260 -12.57 -52.91 -50.22
N MET A 261 -13.40 -51.90 -50.47
CA MET A 261 -14.49 -52.00 -51.46
C MET A 261 -13.96 -52.08 -52.89
N GLN A 262 -12.87 -51.37 -53.23
CA GLN A 262 -12.23 -51.43 -54.53
C GLN A 262 -11.53 -52.78 -54.77
N GLU A 263 -10.87 -53.34 -53.77
CA GLU A 263 -10.36 -54.72 -53.79
C GLU A 263 -11.50 -55.72 -54.02
N SER A 264 -12.64 -55.56 -53.32
CA SER A 264 -13.81 -56.42 -53.50
C SER A 264 -14.42 -56.32 -54.91
N CYS A 265 -14.46 -55.11 -55.49
CA CYS A 265 -14.87 -54.92 -56.90
C CYS A 265 -13.88 -55.60 -57.86
N SER A 266 -12.58 -55.41 -57.69
CA SER A 266 -11.55 -56.04 -58.53
C SER A 266 -11.64 -57.57 -58.50
N VAL A 267 -11.87 -58.17 -57.32
CA VAL A 267 -12.09 -59.62 -57.17
C VAL A 267 -13.37 -60.11 -57.85
N LEU A 268 -14.42 -59.27 -57.95
CA LEU A 268 -15.65 -59.60 -58.69
C LEU A 268 -15.47 -59.42 -60.21
N GLU A 269 -14.68 -58.44 -60.65
CA GLU A 269 -14.29 -58.26 -62.05
C GLU A 269 -13.43 -59.44 -62.53
N ASP A 270 -12.45 -59.89 -61.74
CA ASP A 270 -11.62 -61.06 -62.04
C ASP A 270 -12.47 -62.35 -62.17
N GLN A 271 -13.48 -62.50 -61.30
CA GLN A 271 -14.45 -63.61 -61.37
C GLN A 271 -15.34 -63.51 -62.61
N LEU A 272 -15.82 -62.31 -62.96
CA LEU A 272 -16.60 -62.06 -64.17
C LEU A 272 -15.78 -62.40 -65.42
N ASP A 273 -14.55 -61.92 -65.51
CA ASP A 273 -13.62 -62.23 -66.60
C ASP A 273 -13.28 -63.73 -66.65
N GLN A 274 -13.16 -64.40 -65.52
CA GLN A 274 -12.98 -65.86 -65.48
C GLN A 274 -14.22 -66.58 -66.03
N CYS A 275 -15.42 -66.06 -65.77
CA CYS A 275 -16.67 -66.58 -66.34
C CYS A 275 -16.79 -66.29 -67.84
N GLN A 276 -16.44 -65.08 -68.31
CA GLN A 276 -16.38 -64.74 -69.73
C GLN A 276 -15.39 -65.65 -70.48
N ARG A 277 -14.19 -65.89 -69.92
CA ARG A 277 -13.20 -66.84 -70.46
C ARG A 277 -13.74 -68.28 -70.54
N LYS A 278 -14.46 -68.76 -69.52
CA LYS A 278 -15.15 -70.06 -69.55
C LYS A 278 -16.20 -70.13 -70.66
N ILE A 279 -16.98 -69.06 -70.85
CA ILE A 279 -18.02 -68.96 -71.89
C ILE A 279 -17.38 -68.94 -73.28
N SER A 280 -16.32 -68.16 -73.52
CA SER A 280 -15.59 -68.16 -74.80
C SER A 280 -15.02 -69.55 -75.13
N ASN A 281 -14.39 -70.20 -74.15
CA ASN A 281 -13.91 -71.58 -74.30
C ASN A 281 -15.05 -72.57 -74.60
N HIS A 282 -16.27 -72.32 -74.11
CA HIS A 282 -17.44 -73.11 -74.46
C HIS A 282 -17.86 -72.89 -75.92
N MET A 283 -17.98 -71.63 -76.36
CA MET A 283 -18.31 -71.29 -77.75
C MET A 283 -17.30 -71.88 -78.75
N ASP A 284 -15.99 -71.85 -78.43
CA ASP A 284 -14.95 -72.48 -79.27
C ASP A 284 -15.09 -74.01 -79.36
N MET A 285 -15.65 -74.65 -78.34
CA MET A 285 -15.90 -76.10 -78.33
C MET A 285 -17.23 -76.44 -79.01
N GLU A 286 -18.27 -75.61 -78.85
CA GLU A 286 -19.51 -75.69 -79.63
C GLU A 286 -19.24 -75.52 -81.12
N LYS A 287 -18.38 -74.57 -81.50
CA LYS A 287 -17.95 -74.37 -82.88
C LYS A 287 -17.23 -75.61 -83.44
N LYS A 288 -16.26 -76.17 -82.71
CA LYS A 288 -15.60 -77.43 -83.12
C LYS A 288 -16.59 -78.58 -83.24
N LEU A 289 -17.59 -78.68 -82.35
CA LEU A 289 -18.66 -79.67 -82.46
C LEU A 289 -19.52 -79.46 -83.71
N ALA A 290 -19.82 -78.22 -84.10
CA ALA A 290 -20.48 -77.89 -85.36
C ALA A 290 -19.61 -78.25 -86.58
N ASP A 291 -18.32 -77.89 -86.58
CA ASP A 291 -17.36 -78.24 -87.62
C ASP A 291 -17.26 -79.77 -87.82
N TYR A 292 -17.25 -80.55 -86.73
CA TYR A 292 -17.29 -82.01 -86.79
C TYR A 292 -18.64 -82.56 -87.27
N GLN A 293 -19.76 -81.94 -86.89
CA GLN A 293 -21.09 -82.32 -87.42
C GLN A 293 -21.18 -82.07 -88.93
N ASP A 294 -20.62 -80.98 -89.44
CA ASP A 294 -20.62 -80.67 -90.87
C ASP A 294 -19.65 -81.56 -91.65
N GLN A 295 -18.50 -81.94 -91.08
CA GLN A 295 -17.66 -83.01 -91.63
C GLN A 295 -18.42 -84.35 -91.71
N ILE A 296 -19.17 -84.73 -90.68
CA ILE A 296 -19.99 -85.95 -90.69
C ILE A 296 -21.08 -85.86 -91.76
N LYS A 297 -21.77 -84.71 -91.92
CA LYS A 297 -22.73 -84.48 -93.02
C LYS A 297 -22.08 -84.61 -94.39
N GLN A 298 -20.88 -84.05 -94.58
CA GLN A 298 -20.14 -84.15 -95.82
C GLN A 298 -19.76 -85.60 -96.15
N TYR A 299 -19.22 -86.35 -95.18
CA TYR A 299 -18.92 -87.78 -95.37
C TYR A 299 -20.20 -88.60 -95.67
N LEU A 300 -21.33 -88.30 -95.04
CA LEU A 300 -22.61 -88.94 -95.36
C LEU A 300 -23.06 -88.63 -96.80
N VAL A 301 -22.90 -87.38 -97.25
CA VAL A 301 -23.20 -86.95 -98.63
C VAL A 301 -22.30 -87.66 -99.65
N ASP A 302 -21.01 -87.80 -99.38
CA ASP A 302 -20.09 -88.50 -100.28
C ASP A 302 -20.33 -90.02 -100.28
N ILE A 303 -20.69 -90.61 -99.13
CA ILE A 303 -21.18 -92.00 -99.05
C ILE A 303 -22.48 -92.19 -99.87
N THR A 304 -23.39 -91.21 -99.90
CA THR A 304 -24.58 -91.31 -100.78
C THR A 304 -24.21 -91.22 -102.27
N LYS A 305 -23.31 -90.32 -102.67
CA LYS A 305 -22.81 -90.27 -104.07
C LYS A 305 -22.12 -91.57 -104.48
N ASP A 306 -21.36 -92.19 -103.59
CA ASP A 306 -20.69 -93.46 -103.90
C ASP A 306 -21.67 -94.63 -103.96
N ARG A 307 -22.76 -94.62 -103.17
CA ARG A 307 -23.88 -95.55 -103.34
C ARG A 307 -24.59 -95.35 -104.68
N GLU A 308 -24.87 -94.11 -105.08
CA GLU A 308 -25.47 -93.78 -106.39
C GLU A 308 -24.58 -94.25 -107.55
N LYS A 309 -23.25 -94.06 -107.47
CA LYS A 309 -22.28 -94.61 -108.44
C LYS A 309 -22.32 -96.13 -108.49
N ILE A 310 -22.35 -96.80 -107.34
CA ILE A 310 -22.45 -98.27 -107.27
C ILE A 310 -23.77 -98.75 -107.88
N GLU A 311 -24.89 -98.08 -107.60
CA GLU A 311 -26.20 -98.41 -108.19
C GLU A 311 -26.20 -98.21 -109.72
N HIS A 312 -25.66 -97.10 -110.22
CA HIS A 312 -25.46 -96.88 -111.65
C HIS A 312 -24.58 -97.95 -112.30
N LEU A 313 -23.48 -98.35 -111.67
CA LEU A 313 -22.59 -99.41 -112.17
C LEU A 313 -23.27 -100.79 -112.15
N LEU A 314 -24.13 -101.08 -111.16
CA LEU A 314 -24.92 -102.32 -111.11
C LEU A 314 -26.00 -102.34 -112.21
N VAL A 315 -26.69 -101.22 -112.45
CA VAL A 315 -27.67 -101.08 -113.55
C VAL A 315 -27.01 -101.22 -114.92
N GLU A 316 -25.83 -100.63 -115.09
CA GLU A 316 -25.05 -100.70 -116.33
C GLU A 316 -24.44 -102.10 -116.56
N ASN A 317 -23.89 -102.74 -115.53
CA ASN A 317 -23.48 -104.15 -115.61
C ASN A 317 -24.68 -105.05 -115.97
N GLY A 318 -25.83 -104.83 -115.33
CA GLY A 318 -27.09 -105.48 -115.68
C GLY A 318 -27.63 -105.13 -117.08
N ARG A 319 -27.13 -104.09 -117.76
CA ARG A 319 -27.37 -103.82 -119.20
C ARG A 319 -26.43 -104.64 -120.06
N LEU A 320 -25.13 -104.61 -119.75
CA LEU A 320 -24.10 -105.37 -120.46
C LEU A 320 -24.34 -106.89 -120.38
N GLU A 321 -24.79 -107.42 -119.24
CA GLU A 321 -25.20 -108.83 -119.09
C GLU A 321 -26.39 -109.20 -120.01
N ARG A 322 -27.38 -108.30 -120.16
CA ARG A 322 -28.51 -108.52 -121.08
C ARG A 322 -28.07 -108.44 -122.54
N GLU A 323 -27.15 -107.55 -122.89
CA GLU A 323 -26.60 -107.45 -124.24
C GLU A 323 -25.72 -108.65 -124.58
N LEU A 324 -24.88 -109.11 -123.66
CA LEU A 324 -24.11 -110.34 -123.79
C LEU A 324 -25.02 -111.56 -123.97
N ASN A 325 -26.10 -111.68 -123.19
CA ASN A 325 -27.09 -112.75 -123.33
C ASN A 325 -27.84 -112.66 -124.68
N ASN A 326 -28.16 -111.45 -125.16
CA ASN A 326 -28.74 -111.26 -126.50
C ASN A 326 -27.76 -111.66 -127.63
N GLU A 327 -26.46 -111.34 -127.51
CA GLU A 327 -25.46 -111.81 -128.48
C GLU A 327 -25.20 -113.32 -128.37
N GLN A 328 -25.29 -113.92 -127.18
CA GLN A 328 -25.28 -115.38 -127.02
C GLN A 328 -26.50 -116.02 -127.70
N GLN A 329 -27.70 -115.43 -127.55
CA GLN A 329 -28.90 -115.90 -128.25
C GLN A 329 -28.81 -115.73 -129.77
N LYS A 330 -28.19 -114.64 -130.26
CA LYS A 330 -27.88 -114.46 -131.70
C LYS A 330 -26.88 -115.50 -132.19
N ASN A 331 -25.81 -115.80 -131.45
CA ASN A 331 -24.87 -116.87 -131.78
C ASN A 331 -25.56 -118.23 -131.82
N LEU A 332 -26.36 -118.59 -130.81
CA LEU A 332 -27.19 -119.80 -130.82
C LEU A 332 -28.20 -119.82 -131.99
N ALA A 333 -28.65 -118.66 -132.49
CA ALA A 333 -29.48 -118.58 -133.69
C ALA A 333 -28.67 -118.69 -135.00
N LEU A 334 -27.41 -118.26 -135.02
CA LEU A 334 -26.47 -118.46 -136.13
C LEU A 334 -26.01 -119.91 -136.23
N GLU A 335 -25.70 -120.57 -135.10
CA GLU A 335 -25.44 -122.01 -135.04
C GLU A 335 -26.63 -122.82 -135.54
N ARG A 336 -27.87 -122.46 -135.12
CA ARG A 336 -29.09 -123.07 -135.65
C ARG A 336 -29.25 -122.83 -137.14
N LYS A 337 -28.95 -121.63 -137.66
CA LYS A 337 -28.97 -121.35 -139.11
C LYS A 337 -27.95 -122.19 -139.88
N MET A 338 -26.71 -122.29 -139.40
CA MET A 338 -25.70 -123.17 -140.00
C MET A 338 -26.16 -124.63 -140.02
N LYS A 339 -26.79 -125.09 -138.94
CA LYS A 339 -27.35 -126.45 -138.82
C LYS A 339 -28.62 -126.69 -139.67
N CYS A 340 -29.31 -125.63 -140.10
CA CYS A 340 -30.43 -125.69 -141.06
C CYS A 340 -30.01 -125.45 -142.52
N MET A 341 -28.73 -125.21 -142.81
CA MET A 341 -28.16 -125.18 -144.17
C MET A 341 -27.43 -126.49 -144.52
N SER A 342 -27.64 -127.55 -143.73
CA SER A 342 -26.91 -128.82 -143.82
C SER A 342 -27.64 -129.91 -144.64
N GLU A 343 -28.88 -129.65 -145.07
CA GLU A 343 -29.75 -130.63 -145.73
C GLU A 343 -30.27 -130.05 -147.07
N ASP A 344 -30.37 -130.93 -148.08
CA ASP A 344 -30.74 -130.69 -149.50
C ASP A 344 -29.77 -129.97 -150.48
N GLN A 345 -28.80 -130.76 -150.98
CA GLN A 345 -28.40 -130.90 -152.40
C GLN A 345 -27.59 -129.78 -153.13
N HIS A 346 -26.89 -130.05 -154.25
CA HIS A 346 -25.83 -131.04 -154.58
C HIS A 346 -25.38 -130.90 -156.06
N SER A 347 -24.14 -130.50 -156.34
CA SER A 347 -23.44 -130.64 -157.65
C SER A 347 -22.00 -130.09 -157.54
N SER A 348 -20.94 -130.64 -158.13
CA SER A 348 -20.76 -131.86 -158.97
C SER A 348 -19.27 -132.20 -159.14
N LEU A 349 -18.94 -133.50 -159.27
CA LEU A 349 -17.73 -134.10 -159.91
C LEU A 349 -16.32 -133.70 -159.38
N GLU A 350 -15.32 -134.60 -159.32
CA GLU A 350 -15.29 -136.06 -159.54
C GLU A 350 -14.15 -136.70 -158.70
N ASP A 351 -14.23 -137.99 -158.43
CA ASP A 351 -13.22 -138.81 -157.73
C ASP A 351 -12.85 -140.01 -158.63
N PHE A 352 -11.65 -140.59 -158.47
CA PHE A 352 -11.35 -142.02 -158.69
C PHE A 352 -9.85 -142.31 -158.50
N GLY A 353 -9.54 -143.41 -157.80
CA GLY A 353 -8.19 -143.98 -157.71
C GLY A 353 -7.98 -145.23 -158.57
N SER A 354 -6.93 -146.00 -158.24
CA SER A 354 -6.58 -147.34 -158.76
C SER A 354 -5.85 -147.44 -160.12
N LEU A 355 -4.50 -147.42 -160.09
CA LEU A 355 -3.67 -148.24 -161.01
C LEU A 355 -2.27 -148.61 -160.45
N GLY A 356 -2.22 -149.13 -159.23
CA GLY A 356 -0.97 -149.37 -158.47
C GLY A 356 -0.08 -150.54 -158.93
N SER A 357 0.04 -150.83 -160.22
CA SER A 357 0.85 -151.95 -160.74
C SER A 357 1.58 -151.69 -162.07
N GLN A 358 1.78 -150.43 -162.46
CA GLN A 358 2.57 -150.05 -163.64
C GLN A 358 3.76 -149.14 -163.27
N ILE A 359 4.40 -149.50 -162.15
CA ILE A 359 5.43 -148.73 -161.42
C ILE A 359 6.87 -149.21 -161.75
N ALA A 360 7.04 -150.33 -162.45
CA ALA A 360 8.34 -151.02 -162.55
C ALA A 360 9.40 -150.32 -163.43
N ASP A 361 9.01 -149.72 -164.56
CA ASP A 361 9.96 -149.32 -165.61
C ASP A 361 10.20 -147.80 -165.74
N ASP A 362 9.18 -146.94 -165.59
CA ASP A 362 9.34 -145.48 -165.69
C ASP A 362 10.04 -144.86 -164.46
N ASP A 363 9.88 -145.46 -163.27
CA ASP A 363 10.53 -145.01 -162.04
C ASP A 363 12.06 -144.93 -162.19
N LYS A 364 12.65 -145.82 -162.99
CA LYS A 364 14.10 -145.84 -163.23
C LYS A 364 14.62 -144.61 -163.97
N LYS A 365 13.75 -143.95 -164.74
CA LYS A 365 14.03 -142.67 -165.41
C LYS A 365 13.77 -141.50 -164.45
N ARG A 366 12.69 -141.56 -163.67
CA ARG A 366 12.30 -140.52 -162.71
C ARG A 366 13.27 -140.39 -161.53
N ILE A 367 13.83 -141.51 -161.07
CA ILE A 367 14.84 -141.53 -159.99
C ILE A 367 16.12 -140.78 -160.40
N LEU A 368 16.59 -140.91 -161.65
CA LEU A 368 17.77 -140.18 -162.13
C LEU A 368 17.56 -138.66 -162.21
N GLU A 369 16.34 -138.21 -162.50
CA GLU A 369 15.95 -136.80 -162.41
C GLU A 369 15.97 -136.31 -160.96
N LEU A 370 15.38 -137.09 -160.04
CA LEU A 370 15.32 -136.79 -158.61
C LEU A 370 16.66 -136.90 -157.87
N GLU A 371 17.62 -137.69 -158.37
CA GLU A 371 19.01 -137.72 -157.89
C GLU A 371 19.79 -136.46 -158.31
N LEU A 372 19.57 -135.98 -159.53
CA LEU A 372 20.13 -134.70 -160.00
C LEU A 372 19.52 -133.51 -159.22
N GLU A 373 18.24 -133.58 -158.89
CA GLU A 373 17.57 -132.60 -158.03
C GLU A 373 18.06 -132.67 -156.57
N ASN A 374 18.23 -133.87 -156.01
CA ASN A 374 18.83 -134.05 -154.68
C ASN A 374 20.26 -133.51 -154.60
N ARG A 375 21.10 -133.72 -155.63
CA ARG A 375 22.44 -133.13 -155.69
C ARG A 375 22.41 -131.60 -155.74
N LYS A 376 21.41 -130.99 -156.39
CA LYS A 376 21.18 -129.53 -156.42
C LYS A 376 20.56 -128.98 -155.12
N LEU A 377 19.91 -129.80 -154.31
CA LEU A 377 19.36 -129.40 -153.01
C LEU A 377 20.37 -129.57 -151.86
N ARG A 378 21.16 -130.65 -151.84
CA ARG A 378 22.22 -130.85 -150.83
C ARG A 378 23.29 -129.75 -150.87
N THR A 379 23.74 -129.39 -152.08
CA THR A 379 24.67 -128.26 -152.29
C THR A 379 24.10 -126.89 -151.90
N LYS A 380 22.77 -126.75 -151.77
CA LYS A 380 22.10 -125.56 -151.22
C LYS A 380 21.88 -125.61 -149.71
N LEU A 381 21.91 -126.79 -149.08
CA LEU A 381 21.89 -126.93 -147.61
C LEU A 381 23.28 -126.72 -146.99
N GLU A 382 24.31 -127.35 -147.57
CA GLU A 382 25.69 -127.24 -147.06
C GLU A 382 26.27 -125.81 -147.19
N SER A 383 25.69 -124.99 -148.07
CA SER A 383 26.00 -123.55 -148.18
C SER A 383 25.16 -122.64 -147.27
N ALA A 384 24.13 -123.16 -146.59
CA ALA A 384 23.33 -122.40 -145.63
C ALA A 384 23.93 -122.44 -144.21
N ASN A 385 24.26 -123.64 -143.70
CA ASN A 385 24.72 -123.82 -142.31
C ASN A 385 25.96 -122.97 -141.96
N MET A 386 26.90 -122.80 -142.91
CA MET A 386 28.12 -121.99 -142.71
C MET A 386 27.85 -120.48 -142.55
N PHE A 387 26.64 -120.00 -142.90
CA PHE A 387 26.22 -118.61 -142.66
C PHE A 387 25.44 -118.43 -141.37
N GLU A 388 24.81 -119.47 -140.82
CA GLU A 388 23.95 -119.34 -139.63
C GLU A 388 24.77 -119.29 -138.34
N GLU A 389 25.77 -120.15 -138.14
CA GLU A 389 26.64 -120.11 -136.95
C GLU A 389 27.38 -118.76 -136.82
N SER A 390 27.89 -118.24 -137.95
CA SER A 390 28.57 -116.94 -138.00
C SER A 390 27.61 -115.78 -137.68
N ARG A 391 26.37 -115.83 -138.18
CA ARG A 391 25.32 -114.85 -137.84
C ARG A 391 24.89 -114.96 -136.37
N GLU A 392 24.81 -116.15 -135.79
CA GLU A 392 24.39 -116.32 -134.41
C GLU A 392 25.48 -115.85 -133.43
N ILE A 393 26.75 -116.08 -133.72
CA ILE A 393 27.87 -115.50 -132.97
C ILE A 393 27.85 -113.97 -133.07
N HIS A 394 27.66 -113.41 -134.28
CA HIS A 394 27.55 -111.97 -134.46
C HIS A 394 26.33 -111.37 -133.75
N ALA A 395 25.18 -112.05 -133.75
CA ALA A 395 23.99 -111.62 -133.02
C ALA A 395 24.14 -111.72 -131.49
N LYS A 396 24.91 -112.68 -130.98
CA LYS A 396 25.27 -112.78 -129.56
C LYS A 396 26.23 -111.65 -129.15
N LEU A 397 27.24 -111.36 -129.97
CA LEU A 397 28.11 -110.18 -129.79
C LEU A 397 27.30 -108.88 -129.76
N LEU A 398 26.43 -108.64 -130.76
CA LEU A 398 25.64 -107.42 -130.85
C LEU A 398 24.67 -107.25 -129.67
N ARG A 399 24.10 -108.34 -129.13
CA ARG A 399 23.29 -108.30 -127.90
C ARG A 399 24.12 -107.92 -126.69
N ILE A 400 25.28 -108.55 -126.51
CA ILE A 400 26.21 -108.22 -125.41
C ILE A 400 26.67 -106.77 -125.53
N GLU A 401 26.97 -106.28 -126.73
CA GLU A 401 27.41 -104.90 -126.98
C GLU A 401 26.30 -103.87 -126.69
N ILE A 402 25.03 -104.18 -127.02
CA ILE A 402 23.87 -103.37 -126.63
C ILE A 402 23.62 -103.41 -125.12
N GLU A 403 23.80 -104.56 -124.46
CA GLU A 403 23.70 -104.67 -123.00
C GLU A 403 24.84 -103.92 -122.29
N LEU A 404 26.06 -103.94 -122.85
CA LEU A 404 27.21 -103.19 -122.35
C LEU A 404 27.03 -101.68 -122.57
N SER A 405 26.45 -101.24 -123.70
CA SER A 405 26.05 -99.84 -123.92
C SER A 405 25.03 -99.40 -122.86
N LYS A 406 23.96 -100.16 -122.66
CA LYS A 406 22.94 -99.86 -121.63
C LYS A 406 23.52 -99.85 -120.22
N LYS A 407 24.40 -100.78 -119.88
CA LYS A 407 25.06 -100.78 -118.56
C LYS A 407 26.08 -99.65 -118.42
N LYS A 408 26.69 -99.18 -119.51
CA LYS A 408 27.53 -97.98 -119.51
C LYS A 408 26.70 -96.71 -119.35
N GLU A 409 25.54 -96.60 -120.01
CA GLU A 409 24.56 -95.52 -119.84
C GLU A 409 23.98 -95.50 -118.41
N GLU A 410 23.62 -96.67 -117.85
CA GLU A 410 23.21 -96.80 -116.44
C GLU A 410 24.32 -96.38 -115.48
N CYS A 411 25.58 -96.78 -115.71
CA CYS A 411 26.72 -96.34 -114.90
C CYS A 411 27.00 -94.83 -115.05
N GLU A 412 26.87 -94.25 -116.24
CA GLU A 412 27.06 -92.81 -116.44
C GLU A 412 25.95 -91.99 -115.78
N VAL A 413 24.71 -92.48 -115.74
CA VAL A 413 23.61 -91.88 -114.96
C VAL A 413 23.83 -92.06 -113.46
N LEU A 414 24.35 -93.20 -113.00
CA LEU A 414 24.71 -93.41 -111.59
C LEU A 414 25.89 -92.53 -111.16
N ASP A 415 26.91 -92.36 -111.99
CA ASP A 415 28.04 -91.44 -111.73
C ASP A 415 27.58 -89.97 -111.71
N GLN A 416 26.60 -89.59 -112.55
CA GLN A 416 25.96 -88.27 -112.49
C GLN A 416 25.16 -88.09 -111.18
N GLN A 417 24.34 -89.07 -110.79
CA GLN A 417 23.60 -89.03 -109.52
C GLN A 417 24.55 -89.01 -108.31
N VAL A 418 25.66 -89.76 -108.34
CA VAL A 418 26.70 -89.71 -107.30
C VAL A 418 27.37 -88.34 -107.28
N GLN A 419 27.62 -87.69 -108.42
CA GLN A 419 28.16 -86.32 -108.46
C GLN A 419 27.16 -85.28 -107.94
N GLU A 420 25.87 -85.37 -108.29
CA GLU A 420 24.82 -84.49 -107.74
C GLU A 420 24.66 -84.68 -106.22
N LEU A 421 24.72 -85.93 -105.74
CA LEU A 421 24.74 -86.24 -104.31
C LEU A 421 26.03 -85.74 -103.62
N GLN A 422 27.18 -85.84 -104.27
CA GLN A 422 28.45 -85.31 -103.76
C GLN A 422 28.41 -83.77 -103.62
N ILE A 423 27.84 -83.08 -104.62
CA ILE A 423 27.67 -81.62 -104.62
C ILE A 423 26.69 -81.22 -103.51
N THR A 424 25.47 -81.76 -103.50
CA THR A 424 24.44 -81.41 -102.51
C THR A 424 24.87 -81.74 -101.08
N LEU A 425 25.60 -82.85 -100.86
CA LEU A 425 26.16 -83.18 -99.55
C LEU A 425 27.26 -82.19 -99.14
N SER A 426 28.09 -81.71 -100.09
CA SER A 426 29.07 -80.65 -99.82
C SER A 426 28.41 -79.29 -99.50
N GLU A 427 27.31 -78.95 -100.18
CA GLU A 427 26.52 -77.75 -99.92
C GLU A 427 25.83 -77.80 -98.56
N VAL A 428 25.21 -78.93 -98.21
CA VAL A 428 24.62 -79.17 -96.88
C VAL A 428 25.69 -79.15 -95.78
N THR A 429 26.87 -79.69 -96.03
CA THR A 429 28.00 -79.62 -95.07
C THR A 429 28.48 -78.18 -94.87
N SER A 430 28.55 -77.39 -95.94
CA SER A 430 28.86 -75.96 -95.88
C SER A 430 27.78 -75.17 -95.13
N GLN A 431 26.51 -75.41 -95.41
CA GLN A 431 25.39 -74.79 -94.68
C GLN A 431 25.38 -75.16 -93.19
N TYR A 432 25.66 -76.43 -92.86
CA TYR A 432 25.79 -76.89 -91.48
C TYR A 432 26.96 -76.19 -90.76
N GLN A 433 28.14 -76.10 -91.40
CA GLN A 433 29.29 -75.38 -90.83
C GLN A 433 28.97 -73.90 -90.59
N ASN A 434 28.39 -73.21 -91.57
CA ASN A 434 27.97 -71.81 -91.44
C ASN A 434 26.93 -71.62 -90.31
N ALA A 435 26.01 -72.57 -90.13
CA ALA A 435 25.04 -72.57 -89.03
C ALA A 435 25.71 -72.82 -87.66
N CYS A 436 26.72 -73.68 -87.58
CA CYS A 436 27.52 -73.87 -86.38
C CYS A 436 28.32 -72.62 -86.01
N ASP A 437 28.95 -71.96 -86.99
CA ASP A 437 29.74 -70.74 -86.75
C ASP A 437 28.86 -69.54 -86.36
N LEU A 438 27.67 -69.42 -86.94
CA LEU A 438 26.65 -68.47 -86.49
C LEU A 438 26.16 -68.79 -85.06
N CYS A 439 25.93 -70.06 -84.72
CA CYS A 439 25.52 -70.48 -83.38
C CYS A 439 26.62 -70.17 -82.34
N ASN A 440 27.89 -70.45 -82.67
CA ASN A 440 29.05 -70.10 -81.84
C ASN A 440 29.13 -68.59 -81.62
N THR A 441 28.92 -67.78 -82.67
CA THR A 441 28.89 -66.31 -82.58
C THR A 441 27.77 -65.83 -81.65
N LEU A 442 26.55 -66.34 -81.80
CA LEU A 442 25.40 -66.02 -80.95
C LEU A 442 25.60 -66.45 -79.48
N VAL A 443 26.32 -67.56 -79.24
CA VAL A 443 26.71 -67.97 -77.88
C VAL A 443 27.73 -66.98 -77.28
N MET A 444 28.72 -66.54 -78.06
CA MET A 444 29.68 -65.53 -77.61
C MET A 444 29.01 -64.17 -77.33
N GLU A 445 28.07 -63.74 -78.18
CA GLU A 445 27.29 -62.52 -77.96
C GLU A 445 26.38 -62.65 -76.72
N ARG A 446 25.73 -63.80 -76.53
CA ARG A 446 24.95 -64.11 -75.31
C ARG A 446 25.83 -64.01 -74.06
N ASP A 447 27.02 -64.60 -74.08
CA ASP A 447 27.88 -64.69 -72.90
C ASP A 447 28.52 -63.34 -72.59
N LEU A 448 28.88 -62.55 -73.61
CA LEU A 448 29.28 -61.16 -73.45
C LEU A 448 28.14 -60.29 -72.91
N ALA A 449 26.92 -60.46 -73.40
CA ALA A 449 25.74 -59.76 -72.89
C ALA A 449 25.44 -60.15 -71.43
N GLN A 450 25.54 -61.44 -71.08
CA GLN A 450 25.40 -61.91 -69.70
C GLN A 450 26.51 -61.35 -68.80
N GLN A 451 27.76 -61.29 -69.25
CA GLN A 451 28.87 -60.71 -68.50
C GLN A 451 28.65 -59.21 -68.25
N ASN A 452 28.26 -58.45 -69.28
CA ASN A 452 27.91 -57.03 -69.17
C ASN A 452 26.74 -56.81 -68.19
N LEU A 453 25.73 -57.68 -68.20
CA LEU A 453 24.58 -57.63 -67.29
C LEU A 453 25.00 -57.97 -65.84
N HIS A 454 25.91 -58.93 -65.63
CA HIS A 454 26.49 -59.22 -64.32
C HIS A 454 27.37 -58.06 -63.81
N GLU A 455 28.17 -57.43 -64.66
CA GLU A 455 28.99 -56.28 -64.28
C GLU A 455 28.11 -55.06 -63.97
N ALA A 456 27.04 -54.83 -64.74
CA ALA A 456 26.04 -53.81 -64.43
C ALA A 456 25.33 -54.10 -63.10
N ARG A 457 24.87 -55.33 -62.86
CA ARG A 457 24.29 -55.74 -61.56
C ARG A 457 25.26 -55.55 -60.39
N LYS A 458 26.55 -55.85 -60.60
CA LYS A 458 27.59 -55.59 -59.59
C LYS A 458 27.74 -54.10 -59.33
N LYS A 459 27.89 -53.27 -60.37
CA LYS A 459 27.98 -51.80 -60.23
C LYS A 459 26.76 -51.20 -59.55
N PHE A 460 25.55 -51.68 -59.85
CA PHE A 460 24.33 -51.30 -59.14
C PHE A 460 24.32 -51.76 -57.67
N SER A 461 24.76 -52.99 -57.39
CA SER A 461 24.90 -53.51 -56.00
C SER A 461 25.90 -52.69 -55.18
N ASP A 462 27.02 -52.31 -55.79
CA ASP A 462 28.08 -51.56 -55.11
C ASP A 462 27.66 -50.09 -54.94
N PHE A 463 27.08 -49.43 -55.96
CA PHE A 463 26.45 -48.11 -55.83
C PHE A 463 25.31 -48.10 -54.79
N GLN A 464 24.51 -49.15 -54.69
CA GLN A 464 23.46 -49.27 -53.68
C GLN A 464 24.04 -49.37 -52.26
N LYS A 465 25.16 -50.07 -52.06
CA LYS A 465 25.87 -50.11 -50.77
C LYS A 465 26.48 -48.76 -50.44
N ASP A 466 27.12 -48.11 -51.41
CA ASP A 466 27.77 -46.82 -51.23
C ASP A 466 26.74 -45.73 -50.89
N PHE A 467 25.63 -45.67 -51.61
CA PHE A 467 24.51 -44.77 -51.31
C PHE A 467 23.84 -45.07 -49.96
N GLN A 468 23.68 -46.36 -49.60
CA GLN A 468 23.20 -46.74 -48.26
C GLN A 468 24.20 -46.38 -47.16
N HIS A 469 25.51 -46.46 -47.42
CA HIS A 469 26.55 -46.10 -46.47
C HIS A 469 26.64 -44.59 -46.31
N GLU A 470 26.57 -43.82 -47.38
CA GLU A 470 26.53 -42.35 -47.38
C GLU A 470 25.29 -41.84 -46.65
N LEU A 471 24.09 -42.35 -46.99
CA LEU A 471 22.85 -42.03 -46.29
C LEU A 471 22.91 -42.41 -44.79
N LYS A 472 23.49 -43.56 -44.45
CA LYS A 472 23.71 -43.97 -43.05
C LYS A 472 24.71 -43.07 -42.33
N ASN A 473 25.78 -42.64 -43.00
CA ASN A 473 26.78 -41.74 -42.46
C ASN A 473 26.19 -40.34 -42.22
N ASP A 474 25.39 -39.81 -43.15
CA ASP A 474 24.73 -38.51 -43.01
C ASP A 474 23.59 -38.52 -42.00
N LEU A 475 22.84 -39.62 -41.88
CA LEU A 475 21.93 -39.83 -40.76
C LEU A 475 22.70 -39.91 -39.43
N SER A 476 23.86 -40.57 -39.40
CA SER A 476 24.71 -40.64 -38.20
C SER A 476 25.30 -39.28 -37.81
N LYS A 477 25.72 -38.45 -38.78
CA LYS A 477 26.16 -37.06 -38.55
C LYS A 477 25.01 -36.24 -37.97
N LYS A 478 23.84 -36.24 -38.63
CA LYS A 478 22.65 -35.51 -38.15
C LYS A 478 22.18 -35.98 -36.77
N VAL A 479 22.28 -37.27 -36.46
CA VAL A 479 22.01 -37.78 -35.10
C VAL A 479 23.05 -37.30 -34.09
N SER A 480 24.33 -37.21 -34.47
CA SER A 480 25.38 -36.64 -33.61
C SER A 480 25.18 -35.13 -33.38
N GLU A 481 24.89 -34.36 -34.43
CA GLU A 481 24.56 -32.93 -34.39
C GLU A 481 23.32 -32.66 -33.54
N LEU A 482 22.27 -33.50 -33.67
CA LEU A 482 21.08 -33.45 -32.82
C LEU A 482 21.37 -33.84 -31.36
N GLN A 483 22.29 -34.78 -31.09
CA GLN A 483 22.71 -35.12 -29.74
C GLN A 483 23.59 -34.02 -29.10
N GLU A 484 24.45 -33.36 -29.86
CA GLU A 484 25.27 -32.25 -29.38
C GLU A 484 24.42 -31.00 -29.14
N THR A 485 23.49 -30.68 -30.04
CA THR A 485 22.52 -29.60 -29.81
C THR A 485 21.54 -29.92 -28.68
N LEU A 486 21.10 -31.18 -28.50
CA LEU A 486 20.35 -31.59 -27.32
C LEU A 486 21.15 -31.34 -26.04
N LYS A 487 22.40 -31.83 -25.95
CA LYS A 487 23.28 -31.61 -24.78
C LYS A 487 23.54 -30.12 -24.52
N ALA A 488 23.68 -29.31 -25.56
CA ALA A 488 23.82 -27.86 -25.42
C ALA A 488 22.53 -27.22 -24.88
N LYS A 489 21.34 -27.68 -25.30
CA LYS A 489 20.06 -27.25 -24.73
C LYS A 489 19.84 -27.75 -23.31
N GLU A 490 20.24 -28.98 -22.98
CA GLU A 490 20.24 -29.51 -21.61
C GLU A 490 21.16 -28.69 -20.69
N GLY A 491 22.36 -28.33 -21.16
CA GLY A 491 23.27 -27.42 -20.47
C GLY A 491 22.64 -26.05 -20.22
N VAL A 492 22.04 -25.42 -21.24
CA VAL A 492 21.31 -24.16 -21.08
C VAL A 492 20.11 -24.29 -20.14
N ILE A 493 19.36 -25.39 -20.18
CA ILE A 493 18.25 -25.66 -19.25
C ILE A 493 18.74 -25.81 -17.82
N ASN A 494 19.91 -26.44 -17.60
CA ASN A 494 20.53 -26.54 -16.27
C ASN A 494 21.01 -25.17 -15.78
N CYS A 495 21.71 -24.37 -16.60
CA CYS A 495 22.10 -23.00 -16.23
C CYS A 495 20.88 -22.11 -15.95
N LEU A 496 19.78 -22.24 -16.71
CA LEU A 496 18.52 -21.52 -16.45
C LEU A 496 17.81 -22.03 -15.19
N ARG A 497 17.93 -23.31 -14.85
CA ARG A 497 17.42 -23.88 -13.59
C ARG A 497 18.25 -23.40 -12.39
N GLU A 498 19.56 -23.31 -12.53
CA GLU A 498 20.47 -22.77 -11.50
C GLU A 498 20.23 -21.27 -11.30
N ALA A 499 20.16 -20.48 -12.37
CA ALA A 499 19.82 -19.07 -12.32
C ALA A 499 18.40 -18.84 -11.75
N LYS A 500 17.43 -19.71 -12.06
CA LYS A 500 16.11 -19.67 -11.41
C LYS A 500 16.21 -19.97 -9.92
N VAL A 501 16.95 -21.00 -9.50
CA VAL A 501 17.11 -21.31 -8.06
C VAL A 501 17.79 -20.16 -7.33
N GLN A 502 18.77 -19.49 -7.94
CA GLN A 502 19.39 -18.28 -7.39
C GLN A 502 18.39 -17.12 -7.28
N ALA A 503 17.57 -16.88 -8.31
CA ALA A 503 16.51 -15.86 -8.27
C ALA A 503 15.41 -16.18 -7.25
N ASP A 504 14.98 -17.45 -7.13
CA ASP A 504 14.00 -17.91 -6.13
C ASP A 504 14.58 -17.77 -4.70
N GLU A 505 15.90 -17.94 -4.52
CA GLU A 505 16.65 -17.79 -3.27
C GLU A 505 16.86 -16.31 -2.88
N GLU A 506 17.13 -15.42 -3.84
CA GLU A 506 17.17 -13.97 -3.64
C GLU A 506 15.78 -13.37 -3.38
N LEU A 507 14.75 -13.90 -4.05
CA LEU A 507 13.35 -13.56 -3.80
C LEU A 507 12.91 -14.02 -2.40
N ARG A 508 13.35 -15.20 -1.94
CA ARG A 508 13.17 -15.64 -0.54
C ARG A 508 13.80 -14.68 0.45
N LYS A 509 15.06 -14.27 0.24
CA LYS A 509 15.77 -13.34 1.13
C LYS A 509 15.12 -11.96 1.19
N THR A 510 14.69 -11.43 0.05
CA THR A 510 13.96 -10.15 0.01
C THR A 510 12.56 -10.24 0.63
N VAL A 511 11.87 -11.38 0.49
CA VAL A 511 10.62 -11.66 1.24
C VAL A 511 10.89 -11.80 2.75
N GLU A 512 11.93 -12.50 3.18
CA GLU A 512 12.29 -12.64 4.60
C GLU A 512 12.61 -11.27 5.23
N ILE A 513 13.45 -10.46 4.57
CA ILE A 513 13.72 -9.07 4.98
C ILE A 513 12.42 -8.27 5.03
N SER A 514 11.58 -8.32 3.99
CA SER A 514 10.30 -7.61 3.98
C SER A 514 9.34 -8.07 5.09
N THR A 515 9.33 -9.37 5.45
CA THR A 515 8.55 -9.86 6.60
C THR A 515 9.13 -9.38 7.93
N SER A 516 10.45 -9.28 8.07
CA SER A 516 11.10 -8.69 9.26
C SER A 516 10.78 -7.20 9.38
N ASP A 517 10.87 -6.45 8.28
CA ASP A 517 10.52 -5.03 8.22
C ASP A 517 9.03 -4.81 8.55
N MET A 518 8.15 -5.68 8.06
CA MET A 518 6.72 -5.64 8.36
C MET A 518 6.41 -6.01 9.81
N GLU A 519 7.13 -6.96 10.42
CA GLU A 519 7.01 -7.29 11.84
C GLU A 519 7.55 -6.13 12.71
N GLU A 520 8.65 -5.49 12.32
CA GLU A 520 9.16 -4.26 12.95
C GLU A 520 8.17 -3.09 12.82
N LEU A 521 7.62 -2.84 11.63
CA LEU A 521 6.63 -1.78 11.39
C LEU A 521 5.34 -2.02 12.16
N LYS A 522 4.90 -3.28 12.27
CA LYS A 522 3.76 -3.71 13.10
C LYS A 522 4.02 -3.50 14.59
N ASN A 523 5.22 -3.83 15.08
CA ASN A 523 5.62 -3.55 16.46
C ASN A 523 5.71 -2.03 16.75
N LYS A 524 6.27 -1.24 15.82
CA LYS A 524 6.31 0.23 15.89
C LYS A 524 4.90 0.83 15.86
N LEU A 525 4.01 0.32 15.00
CA LEU A 525 2.61 0.72 14.94
C LEU A 525 1.89 0.42 16.25
N GLN A 526 2.02 -0.80 16.79
CA GLN A 526 1.43 -1.17 18.09
C GLN A 526 1.99 -0.29 19.23
N GLN A 527 3.27 0.08 19.19
CA GLN A 527 3.87 1.00 20.15
C GLN A 527 3.28 2.42 20.03
N VAL A 528 3.05 2.91 18.80
CA VAL A 528 2.38 4.20 18.53
C VAL A 528 0.91 4.18 18.92
N GLU A 529 0.18 3.09 18.69
CA GLU A 529 -1.19 2.91 19.19
C GLU A 529 -1.23 2.92 20.72
N GLN A 530 -0.25 2.30 21.38
CA GLN A 530 -0.14 2.28 22.84
C GLN A 530 0.18 3.68 23.41
N THR A 531 1.07 4.46 22.78
CA THR A 531 1.34 5.84 23.21
C THR A 531 0.16 6.77 22.91
N ALA A 532 -0.48 6.66 21.75
CA ALA A 532 -1.70 7.40 21.41
C ALA A 532 -2.84 7.10 22.39
N CYS A 533 -3.04 5.83 22.77
CA CYS A 533 -4.00 5.41 23.78
C CYS A 533 -3.71 6.02 25.16
N ASN A 534 -2.43 6.23 25.51
CA ASN A 534 -2.05 6.87 26.77
C ASN A 534 -2.19 8.41 26.72
N LEU A 535 -1.83 9.03 25.60
CA LEU A 535 -2.04 10.47 25.36
C LEU A 535 -3.54 10.83 25.34
N GLU A 536 -4.39 10.00 24.74
CA GLU A 536 -5.85 10.19 24.72
C GLU A 536 -6.47 10.03 26.12
N LYS A 537 -5.88 9.21 27.01
CA LYS A 537 -6.26 9.18 28.46
C LYS A 537 -5.79 10.45 29.17
N GLN A 538 -4.55 10.89 28.96
CA GLN A 538 -3.98 12.09 29.59
C GLN A 538 -4.75 13.35 29.16
N LYS A 539 -5.10 13.47 27.88
CA LYS A 539 -5.98 14.50 27.33
C LYS A 539 -7.36 14.51 28.00
N LYS A 540 -7.96 13.33 28.25
CA LYS A 540 -9.24 13.24 28.98
C LYS A 540 -9.14 13.62 30.45
N LEU A 541 -8.01 13.34 31.11
CA LEU A 541 -7.74 13.84 32.46
C LEU A 541 -7.62 15.37 32.48
N LEU A 542 -6.80 15.94 31.59
CA LEU A 542 -6.63 17.39 31.45
C LEU A 542 -7.92 18.10 31.02
N GLU A 543 -8.75 17.49 30.18
CA GLU A 543 -10.05 18.04 29.78
C GLU A 543 -11.07 17.99 30.93
N ASN A 544 -11.09 16.92 31.73
CA ASN A 544 -11.87 16.86 32.97
C ASN A 544 -11.40 17.92 33.97
N GLU A 545 -10.09 18.08 34.16
CA GLU A 545 -9.48 19.06 35.05
C GLU A 545 -9.79 20.50 34.61
N ARG A 546 -9.68 20.80 33.31
CA ARG A 546 -10.12 22.06 32.70
C ARG A 546 -11.61 22.32 32.97
N ASN A 547 -12.45 21.29 32.85
CA ASN A 547 -13.88 21.41 33.07
C ASN A 547 -14.23 21.64 34.56
N THR A 548 -13.49 21.02 35.51
CA THR A 548 -13.62 21.34 36.94
C THR A 548 -13.12 22.74 37.27
N GLN A 549 -11.99 23.18 36.67
CA GLN A 549 -11.48 24.54 36.86
C GLN A 549 -12.45 25.59 36.30
N LYS A 550 -13.12 25.29 35.18
CA LYS A 550 -14.17 26.15 34.63
C LYS A 550 -15.38 26.25 35.58
N ALA A 551 -15.84 25.16 36.15
CA ALA A 551 -16.93 25.17 37.13
C ALA A 551 -16.56 25.93 38.42
N ILE A 552 -15.30 25.81 38.88
CA ILE A 552 -14.77 26.59 40.02
C ILE A 552 -14.73 28.09 39.67
N ASN A 553 -14.28 28.45 38.47
CA ASN A 553 -14.25 29.85 38.01
C ASN A 553 -15.68 30.43 37.88
N GLU A 554 -16.64 29.66 37.38
CA GLU A 554 -18.06 30.07 37.31
C GLU A 554 -18.64 30.33 38.71
N GLN A 555 -18.34 29.46 39.70
CA GLN A 555 -18.73 29.69 41.10
C GLN A 555 -18.01 30.89 41.74
N LEU A 556 -16.73 31.12 41.42
CA LEU A 556 -15.99 32.29 41.88
C LEU A 556 -16.54 33.59 41.28
N GLU A 557 -16.93 33.57 40.00
CA GLU A 557 -17.64 34.67 39.36
C GLU A 557 -18.98 34.97 40.02
N GLU A 558 -19.78 33.95 40.37
CA GLU A 558 -21.03 34.13 41.11
C GLU A 558 -20.79 34.76 42.48
N ARG A 559 -19.82 34.27 43.25
CA ARG A 559 -19.44 34.85 44.55
C ARG A 559 -18.87 36.26 44.41
N ILE A 560 -18.22 36.60 43.30
CA ILE A 560 -17.82 37.98 42.97
C ILE A 560 -19.03 38.86 42.63
N LYS A 561 -20.05 38.33 41.93
CA LYS A 561 -21.31 39.04 41.65
C LYS A 561 -22.10 39.30 42.95
N GLU A 562 -22.17 38.31 43.85
CA GLU A 562 -22.74 38.45 45.20
C GLU A 562 -21.98 39.48 46.04
N ASN A 563 -20.65 39.37 46.14
CA ASN A 563 -19.82 40.33 46.88
C ASN A 563 -19.97 41.77 46.33
N ARG A 564 -20.04 41.95 45.00
CA ARG A 564 -20.32 43.25 44.38
C ARG A 564 -21.70 43.79 44.75
N LEU A 565 -22.72 42.93 44.83
CA LEU A 565 -24.06 43.32 45.30
C LEU A 565 -24.05 43.69 46.79
N GLN A 566 -23.32 42.93 47.63
CA GLN A 566 -23.15 43.23 49.05
C GLN A 566 -22.43 44.55 49.29
N VAL A 567 -21.32 44.82 48.58
CA VAL A 567 -20.61 46.12 48.61
C VAL A 567 -21.56 47.25 48.20
N ARG A 568 -22.32 47.09 47.11
CA ARG A 568 -23.29 48.10 46.66
C ARG A 568 -24.41 48.35 47.68
N ASN A 569 -24.82 47.32 48.41
CA ASN A 569 -25.77 47.46 49.53
C ASN A 569 -25.13 48.17 50.73
N MET A 570 -23.87 47.87 51.07
CA MET A 570 -23.12 48.57 52.11
C MET A 570 -22.90 50.05 51.76
N GLU A 571 -22.55 50.38 50.52
CA GLU A 571 -22.49 51.77 50.03
C GLU A 571 -23.84 52.48 50.17
N ASN A 572 -24.94 51.82 49.85
CA ASN A 572 -26.29 52.39 49.98
C ASN A 572 -26.70 52.59 51.45
N VAL A 573 -26.21 51.75 52.37
CA VAL A 573 -26.37 51.95 53.82
C VAL A 573 -25.48 53.09 54.31
N GLN A 574 -24.22 53.15 53.87
CA GLN A 574 -23.28 54.22 54.20
C GLN A 574 -23.80 55.59 53.73
N LYS A 575 -24.27 55.72 52.49
CA LYS A 575 -24.88 56.95 51.96
C LYS A 575 -26.12 57.39 52.77
N LYS A 576 -26.89 56.45 53.32
CA LYS A 576 -28.00 56.74 54.25
C LYS A 576 -27.51 57.17 55.64
N LEU A 577 -26.43 56.57 56.13
CA LEU A 577 -25.78 56.96 57.39
C LEU A 577 -25.20 58.37 57.28
N GLU A 578 -24.46 58.68 56.21
CA GLU A 578 -23.92 60.01 55.91
C GLU A 578 -25.01 61.10 55.81
N VAL A 579 -26.20 60.76 55.29
CA VAL A 579 -27.37 61.66 55.31
C VAL A 579 -27.86 61.86 56.74
N CYS A 580 -28.01 60.79 57.52
CA CYS A 580 -28.44 60.86 58.91
C CYS A 580 -27.46 61.68 59.76
N GLU A 581 -26.16 61.41 59.65
CA GLU A 581 -25.08 62.13 60.33
C GLU A 581 -25.09 63.63 60.00
N ARG A 582 -25.30 64.01 58.73
CA ARG A 582 -25.50 65.42 58.34
C ARG A 582 -26.71 66.05 59.01
N THR A 583 -27.88 65.40 59.00
CA THR A 583 -29.07 65.94 59.68
C THR A 583 -28.90 66.03 61.20
N VAL A 584 -28.11 65.14 61.81
CA VAL A 584 -27.74 65.22 63.24
C VAL A 584 -26.73 66.36 63.49
N MET A 585 -25.80 66.61 62.57
CA MET A 585 -24.87 67.75 62.64
C MET A 585 -25.59 69.09 62.50
N GLU A 586 -26.53 69.20 61.55
CA GLU A 586 -27.40 70.37 61.35
C GLU A 586 -28.30 70.63 62.57
N SER A 587 -28.86 69.55 63.15
CA SER A 587 -29.60 69.65 64.42
C SER A 587 -28.71 70.12 65.56
N ARG A 588 -27.46 69.64 65.63
CA ARG A 588 -26.48 70.02 66.65
C ARG A 588 -25.97 71.46 66.48
N SER A 589 -25.78 71.95 65.26
CA SER A 589 -25.45 73.35 65.03
C SER A 589 -26.60 74.27 65.43
N ARG A 590 -27.85 73.91 65.10
CA ARG A 590 -29.03 74.68 65.55
C ARG A 590 -29.18 74.68 67.08
N VAL A 591 -28.84 73.59 67.77
CA VAL A 591 -28.78 73.56 69.25
C VAL A 591 -27.65 74.47 69.77
N ASN A 592 -26.46 74.44 69.18
CA ASN A 592 -25.35 75.33 69.57
C ASN A 592 -25.70 76.81 69.36
N GLU A 593 -26.39 77.14 68.26
CA GLU A 593 -26.92 78.49 67.98
C GLU A 593 -27.91 78.91 69.07
N LEU A 594 -28.93 78.10 69.34
CA LEU A 594 -29.92 78.35 70.40
C LEU A 594 -29.28 78.47 71.79
N GLU A 595 -28.25 77.69 72.10
CA GLU A 595 -27.46 77.87 73.32
C GLU A 595 -26.71 79.21 73.33
N SER A 596 -26.17 79.66 72.19
CA SER A 596 -25.48 80.94 72.09
C SER A 596 -26.45 82.13 72.20
N GLU A 597 -27.62 82.05 71.56
CA GLU A 597 -28.75 82.99 71.69
C GLU A 597 -29.17 83.09 73.17
N ASN A 598 -29.34 81.95 73.84
CA ASN A 598 -29.73 81.88 75.25
C ASN A 598 -28.64 82.44 76.18
N ARG A 599 -27.35 82.18 75.92
CA ARG A 599 -26.23 82.79 76.66
C ARG A 599 -26.19 84.32 76.47
N GLN A 600 -26.41 84.82 75.26
CA GLN A 600 -26.49 86.26 74.97
C GLN A 600 -27.68 86.91 75.68
N LEU A 601 -28.86 86.28 75.65
CA LEU A 601 -30.04 86.76 76.37
C LEU A 601 -29.84 86.79 77.90
N ASN A 602 -29.15 85.79 78.47
CA ASN A 602 -28.77 85.81 79.88
C ASN A 602 -27.76 86.92 80.19
N GLN A 603 -26.77 87.17 79.33
CA GLN A 603 -25.84 88.30 79.49
C GLN A 603 -26.55 89.65 79.37
N GLN A 604 -27.51 89.81 78.46
CA GLN A 604 -28.35 91.01 78.38
C GLN A 604 -29.20 91.18 79.64
N LEU A 605 -29.83 90.11 80.14
CA LEU A 605 -30.58 90.13 81.39
C LEU A 605 -29.69 90.51 82.59
N GLU A 606 -28.48 89.98 82.68
CA GLU A 606 -27.51 90.32 83.73
C GLU A 606 -27.03 91.77 83.63
N LEU A 607 -26.88 92.31 82.41
CA LEU A 607 -26.57 93.71 82.17
C LEU A 607 -27.75 94.64 82.52
N GLU A 608 -29.01 94.26 82.23
CA GLU A 608 -30.19 95.00 82.66
C GLU A 608 -30.40 94.94 84.18
N LEU A 609 -30.11 93.81 84.83
CA LEU A 609 -30.07 93.72 86.29
C LEU A 609 -29.01 94.66 86.87
N LYS A 610 -27.78 94.67 86.31
CA LYS A 610 -26.71 95.60 86.73
C LYS A 610 -27.06 97.07 86.45
N LYS A 611 -27.79 97.38 85.37
CA LYS A 611 -28.34 98.73 85.13
C LYS A 611 -29.41 99.09 86.17
N MET A 612 -30.35 98.20 86.46
CA MET A 612 -31.39 98.39 87.48
C MET A 612 -30.77 98.61 88.86
N ASP A 613 -29.74 97.85 89.24
CA ASP A 613 -29.08 98.00 90.53
C ASP A 613 -28.25 99.29 90.61
N ARG A 614 -27.54 99.69 89.53
CA ARG A 614 -26.95 101.04 89.45
C ARG A 614 -28.01 102.15 89.56
N LEU A 615 -29.16 102.00 88.91
CA LEU A 615 -30.26 102.97 89.01
C LEU A 615 -30.88 102.99 90.43
N ARG A 616 -30.85 101.88 91.18
CA ARG A 616 -31.22 101.85 92.60
C ARG A 616 -30.17 102.54 93.47
N GLU A 617 -28.89 102.31 93.22
CA GLU A 617 -27.78 103.00 93.89
C GLU A 617 -27.82 104.52 93.63
N ASP A 618 -28.00 104.94 92.38
CA ASP A 618 -28.15 106.35 92.00
C ASP A 618 -29.41 106.98 92.61
N LEU A 619 -30.54 106.25 92.67
CA LEU A 619 -31.76 106.73 93.34
C LEU A 619 -31.55 106.89 94.85
N VAL A 620 -30.82 105.99 95.51
CA VAL A 620 -30.43 106.10 96.92
C VAL A 620 -29.48 107.28 97.12
N ALA A 621 -28.47 107.44 96.25
CA ALA A 621 -27.51 108.53 96.29
C ALA A 621 -28.16 109.89 95.94
N ALA A 622 -29.19 109.93 95.11
CA ALA A 622 -30.00 111.12 94.86
C ALA A 622 -30.87 111.45 96.08
N LYS A 623 -31.47 110.44 96.72
CA LYS A 623 -32.29 110.60 97.93
C LYS A 623 -31.47 111.12 99.13
N SER A 624 -30.22 110.68 99.31
CA SER A 624 -29.31 111.27 100.31
C SER A 624 -28.92 112.71 99.94
N ARG A 625 -28.47 112.96 98.70
CA ARG A 625 -28.17 114.31 98.20
C ARG A 625 -29.34 115.30 98.40
N CYS A 626 -30.58 114.88 98.16
CA CYS A 626 -31.77 115.69 98.43
C CYS A 626 -32.02 115.92 99.93
N SER A 627 -31.79 114.93 100.79
CA SER A 627 -31.89 115.08 102.26
C SER A 627 -30.88 116.09 102.80
N ASP A 628 -29.65 116.05 102.32
CA ASP A 628 -28.59 116.98 102.70
C ASP A 628 -28.86 118.39 102.18
N LEU A 629 -29.38 118.51 100.94
CA LEU A 629 -29.78 119.79 100.36
C LEU A 629 -30.94 120.44 101.14
N ILE A 630 -31.97 119.66 101.51
CA ILE A 630 -33.08 120.15 102.35
C ILE A 630 -32.57 120.60 103.73
N SER A 631 -31.62 119.87 104.31
CA SER A 631 -31.01 120.21 105.61
C SER A 631 -30.20 121.51 105.53
N ARG A 632 -29.42 121.70 104.45
CA ARG A 632 -28.68 122.95 104.20
C ARG A 632 -29.62 124.12 103.92
N LEU A 633 -30.66 123.94 103.10
CA LEU A 633 -31.64 124.99 102.79
C LEU A 633 -32.36 125.50 104.04
N ARG A 634 -32.74 124.63 105.00
CA ARG A 634 -33.36 125.05 106.26
C ARG A 634 -32.45 125.92 107.12
N SER A 635 -31.15 125.67 107.13
CA SER A 635 -30.16 126.53 107.80
C SER A 635 -30.02 127.88 107.06
N ILE A 636 -29.90 127.83 105.74
CA ILE A 636 -29.71 129.02 104.88
C ILE A 636 -30.91 129.98 104.93
N CYS A 637 -32.15 129.47 105.03
CA CYS A 637 -33.34 130.32 105.17
C CYS A 637 -33.38 131.16 106.46
N VAL A 638 -32.67 130.77 107.53
CA VAL A 638 -32.54 131.59 108.75
C VAL A 638 -31.44 132.65 108.57
N SER A 639 -30.38 132.34 107.84
CA SER A 639 -29.22 133.22 107.65
C SER A 639 -29.41 134.29 106.56
N ILE A 640 -30.28 134.06 105.56
CA ILE A 640 -30.53 135.00 104.44
C ILE A 640 -31.20 136.31 104.88
N GLN A 641 -31.69 136.41 106.11
CA GLN A 641 -32.44 137.58 106.59
C GLN A 641 -31.56 138.80 106.92
N LEU A 642 -30.21 138.68 106.95
CA LEU A 642 -29.27 139.77 107.30
C LEU A 642 -27.97 139.77 106.46
N ASN A 643 -28.08 139.86 105.13
CA ASN A 643 -27.17 140.51 104.15
C ASN A 643 -27.13 139.74 102.82
N GLY A 644 -27.40 140.42 101.70
CA GLY A 644 -27.36 139.83 100.35
C GLY A 644 -26.09 140.18 99.58
N GLY A 645 -25.36 139.15 99.12
CA GLY A 645 -24.16 139.27 98.28
C GLY A 645 -24.06 138.12 97.27
N LYS A 646 -23.31 138.32 96.17
CA LYS A 646 -23.15 137.37 95.06
C LYS A 646 -22.04 136.33 95.33
N CYS A 647 -22.10 135.17 94.67
CA CYS A 647 -21.08 134.68 93.71
C CYS A 647 -21.34 133.25 93.19
N GLU A 648 -21.24 133.08 91.86
CA GLU A 648 -20.24 132.23 91.13
C GLU A 648 -19.39 131.21 91.95
N ILE A 649 -18.94 130.04 91.44
CA ILE A 649 -18.09 129.83 90.24
C ILE A 649 -17.85 128.31 89.93
N GLN A 650 -17.36 127.98 88.72
CA GLN A 650 -16.65 126.74 88.24
C GLN A 650 -17.25 125.31 88.10
N MET A 651 -17.16 124.80 86.85
CA MET A 651 -16.65 123.47 86.37
C MET A 651 -17.33 122.14 86.84
N MET A 652 -17.35 121.03 86.06
CA MET A 652 -16.63 120.69 84.82
C MET A 652 -17.45 119.79 83.86
N GLN A 653 -17.28 120.00 82.54
CA GLN A 653 -17.80 119.26 81.36
C GLN A 653 -16.84 119.63 80.18
N SER A 654 -16.63 118.89 79.07
CA SER A 654 -17.16 117.61 78.54
C SER A 654 -16.44 117.25 77.21
N ILE A 655 -16.59 116.01 76.71
CA ILE A 655 -16.52 115.58 75.27
C ILE A 655 -15.12 115.49 74.59
N ASP A 656 -14.82 114.28 74.05
CA ASP A 656 -14.47 113.86 72.65
C ASP A 656 -13.82 114.89 71.67
N ASP A 657 -13.06 114.55 70.60
CA ASP A 657 -12.76 113.29 69.89
C ASP A 657 -11.47 113.40 69.01
N ASP A 658 -11.00 112.26 68.48
CA ASP A 658 -10.17 111.98 67.26
C ASP A 658 -8.88 112.76 66.84
N GLY A 659 -7.89 111.99 66.32
CA GLY A 659 -6.89 112.41 65.30
C GLY A 659 -5.41 112.69 65.68
N ASP A 660 -4.44 112.05 65.00
CA ASP A 660 -3.05 112.53 64.76
C ASP A 660 -2.37 111.85 63.54
N ASN A 661 -1.25 112.38 63.03
CA ASN A 661 -0.70 112.09 61.69
C ASN A 661 0.87 112.07 61.62
N ASP A 662 1.44 112.01 60.40
CA ASP A 662 2.83 112.33 60.00
C ASP A 662 4.04 111.52 60.56
N ASP A 663 4.68 110.69 59.70
CA ASP A 663 6.18 110.56 59.69
C ASP A 663 6.84 109.99 58.39
N ASP A 664 6.10 109.74 57.30
CA ASP A 664 6.62 109.07 56.07
C ASP A 664 7.62 109.93 55.22
N GLN A 665 7.72 111.23 55.49
CA GLN A 665 8.20 112.20 54.47
C GLN A 665 9.73 112.46 54.44
N LYS A 666 10.57 111.74 55.20
CA LYS A 666 12.01 112.10 55.36
C LYS A 666 13.05 111.00 55.13
N ILE A 667 12.68 109.73 55.05
CA ILE A 667 13.66 108.63 54.90
C ILE A 667 13.95 108.32 53.42
N PHE A 668 13.01 108.62 52.51
CA PHE A 668 13.15 108.33 51.08
C PHE A 668 14.27 109.11 50.36
N GLU A 669 14.63 110.32 50.81
CA GLU A 669 15.60 111.17 50.08
C GLU A 669 17.08 110.76 50.27
N ILE A 670 17.39 109.85 51.21
CA ILE A 670 18.79 109.55 51.60
C ILE A 670 19.35 108.30 50.92
N ILE A 671 18.51 107.38 50.44
CA ILE A 671 18.94 106.06 49.95
C ILE A 671 19.32 106.07 48.46
N ASP A 672 18.63 106.85 47.63
CA ASP A 672 18.79 106.83 46.16
C ASP A 672 20.17 107.33 45.67
N ASP A 673 20.83 108.24 46.41
CA ASP A 673 22.15 108.77 46.03
C ASP A 673 23.28 107.72 46.12
N VAL A 674 23.09 106.63 46.90
CA VAL A 674 24.14 105.62 47.12
C VAL A 674 24.22 104.62 45.96
N ILE A 675 23.09 104.14 45.44
CA ILE A 675 23.05 103.05 44.45
C ILE A 675 23.55 103.51 43.07
N MET A 676 23.25 104.75 42.68
CA MET A 676 23.66 105.33 41.39
C MET A 676 25.18 105.42 41.19
N LYS A 677 25.98 105.32 42.27
CA LYS A 677 27.45 105.33 42.20
C LYS A 677 28.05 103.97 41.86
N ALA A 678 27.36 102.85 42.15
CA ALA A 678 27.90 101.50 41.97
C ALA A 678 27.98 101.06 40.50
N LEU A 679 27.00 101.45 39.66
CA LEU A 679 26.85 100.96 38.29
C LEU A 679 27.89 101.49 37.28
N THR A 680 28.84 102.32 37.70
CA THR A 680 29.91 102.87 36.83
C THR A 680 31.28 102.21 37.03
N ALA A 681 31.42 101.31 38.02
CA ALA A 681 32.68 100.60 38.30
C ALA A 681 32.89 99.37 37.39
N ALA A 682 31.83 98.60 37.13
CA ALA A 682 31.84 97.29 36.46
C ALA A 682 32.22 97.30 34.95
N ARG A 683 32.83 98.38 34.45
CA ARG A 683 33.22 98.57 33.04
C ARG A 683 34.73 98.74 32.83
N ARG A 684 35.57 98.37 33.82
CA ARG A 684 37.04 98.52 33.80
C ARG A 684 37.85 97.25 34.04
N GLU A 685 37.21 96.11 34.33
CA GLU A 685 37.92 94.86 34.68
C GLU A 685 38.29 93.99 33.45
N ALA A 686 37.80 94.37 32.26
CA ALA A 686 38.02 93.63 31.01
C ALA A 686 39.47 93.65 30.48
N ASP A 687 40.31 94.58 30.93
CA ASP A 687 41.69 94.76 30.41
C ASP A 687 42.77 93.97 31.19
N ALA A 688 42.41 93.27 32.27
CA ALA A 688 43.38 92.61 33.17
C ALA A 688 44.01 91.32 32.61
N LEU A 689 43.42 90.69 31.59
CA LEU A 689 43.82 89.38 31.02
C LEU A 689 45.11 89.41 30.16
N ARG A 690 46.09 90.26 30.49
CA ARG A 690 47.26 90.51 29.62
C ARG A 690 48.63 90.55 30.30
N LEU A 691 48.73 90.22 31.59
CA LEU A 691 49.95 90.47 32.38
C LEU A 691 50.44 89.33 33.31
N GLN A 692 49.93 88.10 33.16
CA GLN A 692 50.34 86.94 33.99
C GLN A 692 50.99 85.79 33.19
N GLN A 693 51.85 86.12 32.21
CA GLN A 693 52.53 85.12 31.35
C GLN A 693 54.07 85.19 31.40
N HIS A 694 54.65 85.94 32.35
CA HIS A 694 56.10 86.19 32.45
C HIS A 694 56.71 86.01 33.86
N ALA A 695 55.96 85.46 34.83
CA ALA A 695 56.34 85.56 36.25
C ALA A 695 57.55 84.72 36.67
N GLN A 696 57.49 83.38 36.58
CA GLN A 696 58.39 82.50 37.33
C GLN A 696 59.10 81.45 36.47
N ILE A 697 60.18 81.91 35.82
CA ILE A 697 61.34 81.09 35.41
C ILE A 697 62.35 80.97 36.59
N ALA A 698 61.92 81.30 37.81
CA ALA A 698 62.78 81.59 38.95
C ALA A 698 63.21 80.38 39.79
N GLU A 699 62.43 79.29 39.80
CA GLU A 699 62.64 78.14 40.71
C GLU A 699 63.70 77.14 40.20
N LEU A 700 64.36 77.44 39.08
CA LEU A 700 65.54 76.71 38.59
C LEU A 700 66.83 76.96 39.41
N ASN A 701 66.75 77.67 40.55
CA ASN A 701 67.91 77.97 41.40
C ASN A 701 68.16 76.93 42.51
N ASP A 702 67.15 76.16 42.92
CA ASP A 702 67.23 75.32 44.13
C ASP A 702 68.05 74.03 43.91
N LEU A 703 68.38 73.71 42.64
CA LEU A 703 69.35 72.67 42.26
C LEU A 703 70.79 72.93 42.77
N LYS A 704 71.05 74.05 43.44
CA LYS A 704 72.38 74.50 43.85
C LYS A 704 72.78 74.08 45.27
N GLU A 705 71.84 73.85 46.18
CA GLU A 705 72.13 73.70 47.62
C GLU A 705 72.51 72.26 48.02
N ASP A 706 71.88 71.25 47.41
CA ASP A 706 72.14 69.83 47.74
C ASP A 706 73.53 69.33 47.26
N ILE A 707 74.16 70.02 46.30
CA ILE A 707 75.49 69.69 45.77
C ILE A 707 76.58 69.83 46.85
N GLU A 708 76.37 70.63 47.90
CA GLU A 708 77.37 70.83 48.96
C GLU A 708 77.51 69.65 49.93
N ARG A 709 76.55 68.70 49.96
CA ARG A 709 76.58 67.59 50.94
C ARG A 709 77.57 66.46 50.59
N LEU A 710 78.14 66.45 49.39
CA LEU A 710 79.07 65.41 48.89
C LEU A 710 80.56 65.64 49.25
N ARG A 711 80.87 66.27 50.39
CA ARG A 711 82.23 66.83 50.61
C ARG A 711 82.88 66.65 51.99
N ARG A 712 82.57 65.59 52.75
CA ARG A 712 83.28 65.26 54.02
C ARG A 712 83.53 63.74 54.18
N SER A 713 84.60 63.43 54.94
CA SER A 713 85.14 62.10 55.31
C SER A 713 85.65 61.19 54.18
N GLU A 714 86.96 61.26 53.97
CA GLU A 714 87.82 60.19 53.40
C GLU A 714 88.18 59.14 54.49
N SER A 715 88.46 57.89 54.12
CA SER A 715 89.60 57.09 54.65
C SER A 715 89.69 55.65 54.09
N ASP A 716 90.82 55.36 53.42
CA ASP A 716 91.64 54.13 53.49
C ASP A 716 91.20 52.72 52.97
N LEU A 717 91.94 52.30 51.93
CA LEU A 717 92.63 51.00 51.71
C LEU A 717 91.85 49.66 51.64
N ASN A 718 91.80 49.04 50.44
CA ASN A 718 92.00 47.58 50.23
C ASN A 718 92.07 47.08 48.76
N GLU A 719 92.53 47.88 47.79
CA GLU A 719 92.37 47.63 46.33
C GLU A 719 92.94 46.33 45.72
N SER A 720 93.66 45.48 46.47
CA SER A 720 94.40 44.33 45.90
C SER A 720 93.56 43.08 45.64
N ASP A 721 92.47 42.84 46.40
CA ASP A 721 91.80 41.53 46.43
C ASP A 721 90.57 41.45 45.51
N ASP A 722 89.89 42.59 45.26
CA ASP A 722 88.67 42.65 44.44
C ASP A 722 88.96 42.52 42.93
N ARG A 723 90.12 43.00 42.48
CA ARG A 723 90.54 42.94 41.07
C ARG A 723 90.61 41.50 40.54
N LEU A 724 90.97 40.54 41.39
CA LEU A 724 91.03 39.12 41.05
C LEU A 724 89.62 38.49 40.94
N ARG A 725 88.67 38.95 41.77
CA ARG A 725 87.28 38.46 41.78
C ARG A 725 86.53 38.90 40.53
N GLN A 726 86.70 40.17 40.13
CA GLN A 726 86.10 40.72 38.89
C GLN A 726 86.49 39.94 37.63
N LEU A 727 87.79 39.74 37.39
CA LEU A 727 88.28 38.99 36.21
C LEU A 727 87.81 37.53 36.19
N THR A 728 87.56 36.94 37.36
CA THR A 728 87.01 35.58 37.49
C THR A 728 85.52 35.54 37.13
N THR A 729 84.74 36.56 37.53
CA THR A 729 83.33 36.69 37.12
C THR A 729 83.14 37.02 35.65
N GLU A 730 83.99 37.87 35.06
CA GLU A 730 83.93 38.20 33.62
C GLU A 730 84.17 36.96 32.74
N ASN A 731 85.16 36.14 33.08
CA ASN A 731 85.44 34.88 32.39
C ASN A 731 84.32 33.82 32.53
N ARG A 732 83.48 33.93 33.57
CA ARG A 732 82.26 33.14 33.69
C ARG A 732 81.17 33.67 32.76
N ASN A 733 80.89 34.97 32.82
CA ASN A 733 79.84 35.61 32.04
C ASN A 733 80.04 35.43 30.52
N ILE A 734 81.29 35.51 30.03
CA ILE A 734 81.61 35.27 28.61
C ILE A 734 81.31 33.82 28.21
N LYS A 735 81.57 32.83 29.07
CA LYS A 735 81.24 31.42 28.78
C LYS A 735 79.73 31.17 28.75
N GLU A 736 78.98 31.81 29.65
CA GLU A 736 77.52 31.73 29.68
C GLU A 736 76.90 32.40 28.43
N GLN A 737 77.45 33.52 27.96
CA GLN A 737 77.05 34.13 26.67
C GLN A 737 77.37 33.25 25.46
N VAL A 738 78.55 32.62 25.40
CA VAL A 738 78.90 31.69 24.31
C VAL A 738 77.98 30.46 24.31
N PHE A 739 77.61 29.94 25.48
CA PHE A 739 76.66 28.84 25.60
C PHE A 739 75.26 29.23 25.07
N LEU A 740 74.73 30.38 25.48
CA LEU A 740 73.44 30.90 25.01
C LEU A 740 73.41 31.14 23.49
N LEU A 741 74.52 31.61 22.90
CA LEU A 741 74.63 31.76 21.44
C LEU A 741 74.68 30.41 20.71
N GLN A 742 75.34 29.40 21.26
CA GLN A 742 75.35 28.04 20.71
C GLN A 742 73.96 27.39 20.79
N GLU A 743 73.27 27.55 21.92
CA GLU A 743 71.89 27.09 22.09
C GLU A 743 70.94 27.78 21.09
N ARG A 744 71.05 29.11 20.92
CA ARG A 744 70.23 29.85 19.95
C ARG A 744 70.50 29.44 18.50
N ILE A 745 71.73 29.07 18.15
CA ILE A 745 72.05 28.50 16.83
C ILE A 745 71.42 27.11 16.68
N ARG A 746 71.39 26.29 17.73
CA ARG A 746 70.73 24.97 17.73
C ARG A 746 69.21 25.11 17.54
N GLU A 747 68.57 26.06 18.21
CA GLU A 747 67.15 26.39 18.01
C GLU A 747 66.87 26.78 16.56
N MET A 748 67.63 27.72 15.98
CA MET A 748 67.48 28.16 14.60
C MET A 748 67.71 27.02 13.58
N GLN A 749 68.59 26.07 13.87
CA GLN A 749 68.80 24.88 13.04
C GLN A 749 67.62 23.90 13.14
N GLN A 750 67.04 23.73 14.33
CA GLN A 750 65.87 22.88 14.56
C GLN A 750 64.59 23.48 13.95
N GLU A 751 64.42 24.81 14.02
CA GLU A 751 63.31 25.52 13.36
C GLU A 751 63.42 25.43 11.83
N ASN A 752 64.62 25.59 11.27
CA ASN A 752 64.83 25.41 9.83
C ASN A 752 64.63 23.95 9.38
N SER A 753 65.01 22.95 10.19
CA SER A 753 64.76 21.54 9.83
C SER A 753 63.27 21.20 9.88
N ALA A 754 62.52 21.76 10.84
CA ALA A 754 61.06 21.65 10.91
C ALA A 754 60.39 22.27 9.66
N LYS A 755 60.73 23.52 9.31
CA LYS A 755 60.19 24.19 8.10
C LYS A 755 60.56 23.47 6.80
N CYS A 756 61.77 22.91 6.71
CA CYS A 756 62.13 22.04 5.58
C CYS A 756 61.24 20.78 5.51
N SER A 757 60.92 20.15 6.64
CA SER A 757 60.03 18.98 6.66
C SER A 757 58.59 19.34 6.25
N GLU A 758 58.07 20.47 6.74
CA GLU A 758 56.76 21.03 6.38
C GLU A 758 56.66 21.32 4.87
N VAL A 759 57.68 21.94 4.29
CA VAL A 759 57.78 22.17 2.83
C VAL A 759 57.80 20.85 2.04
N THR A 760 58.36 19.75 2.57
CA THR A 760 58.23 18.43 1.92
C THR A 760 56.87 17.77 2.12
N SER A 761 56.09 18.16 3.13
CA SER A 761 54.70 17.70 3.31
C SER A 761 53.80 18.39 2.28
N LEU A 762 53.83 19.72 2.24
CA LEU A 762 53.05 20.54 1.30
C LEU A 762 53.35 20.23 -0.17
N LYS A 763 54.59 19.81 -0.49
CA LYS A 763 54.93 19.32 -1.84
C LYS A 763 54.25 17.99 -2.20
N ARG A 764 54.16 17.03 -1.28
CA ARG A 764 53.41 15.78 -1.52
C ARG A 764 51.92 16.06 -1.68
N GLU A 765 51.37 16.94 -0.86
CA GLU A 765 49.95 17.35 -0.95
C GLU A 765 49.64 18.03 -2.30
N LEU A 766 50.54 18.88 -2.80
CA LEU A 766 50.45 19.42 -4.16
C LEU A 766 50.58 18.35 -5.26
N GLU A 767 51.50 17.40 -5.13
CA GLU A 767 51.65 16.27 -6.06
C GLU A 767 50.41 15.37 -6.08
N GLU A 768 49.80 15.10 -4.93
CA GLU A 768 48.54 14.36 -4.79
C GLU A 768 47.35 15.13 -5.36
N LEU A 769 47.23 16.44 -5.10
CA LEU A 769 46.21 17.29 -5.72
C LEU A 769 46.39 17.36 -7.25
N GLN A 770 47.63 17.43 -7.75
CA GLN A 770 47.92 17.41 -9.18
C GLN A 770 47.53 16.05 -9.80
N GLN A 771 47.89 14.93 -9.17
CA GLN A 771 47.50 13.58 -9.61
C GLN A 771 45.98 13.37 -9.56
N ASN A 772 45.30 13.92 -8.54
CA ASN A 772 43.84 13.93 -8.46
C ASN A 772 43.19 14.77 -9.56
N SER A 773 43.78 15.90 -9.96
CA SER A 773 43.29 16.67 -11.11
C SER A 773 43.46 15.90 -12.44
N ALA A 774 44.59 15.21 -12.62
CA ALA A 774 44.81 14.33 -13.78
C ALA A 774 43.83 13.15 -13.81
N ASN A 775 43.49 12.57 -12.65
CA ASN A 775 42.51 11.49 -12.55
C ASN A 775 41.07 11.98 -12.82
N ARG A 776 40.68 13.16 -12.33
CA ARG A 776 39.40 13.80 -12.70
C ARG A 776 39.30 14.05 -14.21
N SER A 777 40.39 14.48 -14.84
CA SER A 777 40.46 14.66 -16.30
C SER A 777 40.24 13.35 -17.05
N LYS A 778 40.91 12.25 -16.65
CA LYS A 778 40.66 10.90 -17.21
C LYS A 778 39.19 10.51 -17.09
N LEU A 779 38.62 10.62 -15.89
CA LEU A 779 37.21 10.29 -15.61
C LEU A 779 36.25 11.10 -16.50
N HIS A 780 36.54 12.38 -16.72
CA HIS A 780 35.76 13.23 -17.62
C HIS A 780 35.84 12.78 -19.08
N THR A 781 37.02 12.34 -19.56
CA THR A 781 37.13 11.75 -20.92
C THR A 781 36.44 10.40 -21.03
N GLU A 782 36.32 9.63 -19.95
CA GLU A 782 35.59 8.36 -19.92
C GLU A 782 34.07 8.60 -19.90
N LEU A 783 33.58 9.56 -19.11
CA LEU A 783 32.20 10.02 -19.16
C LEU A 783 31.81 10.53 -20.55
N ALA A 784 32.67 11.30 -21.21
CA ALA A 784 32.43 11.77 -22.58
C ALA A 784 32.35 10.59 -23.59
N LYS A 785 33.22 9.58 -23.48
CA LYS A 785 33.16 8.36 -24.32
C LYS A 785 31.88 7.56 -24.06
N LEU A 786 31.48 7.40 -22.80
CA LEU A 786 30.25 6.72 -22.42
C LEU A 786 29.01 7.47 -22.92
N GLN A 787 29.00 8.80 -22.85
CA GLN A 787 27.91 9.64 -23.35
C GLN A 787 27.77 9.54 -24.89
N VAL A 788 28.89 9.48 -25.62
CA VAL A 788 28.87 9.19 -27.08
C VAL A 788 28.39 7.77 -27.35
N SER A 789 28.81 6.78 -26.56
CA SER A 789 28.33 5.39 -26.68
C SER A 789 26.81 5.28 -26.48
N VAL A 790 26.29 5.91 -25.42
CA VAL A 790 24.84 5.98 -25.15
C VAL A 790 24.10 6.66 -26.30
N ARG A 791 24.60 7.78 -26.83
CA ARG A 791 23.99 8.45 -27.99
C ARG A 791 23.98 7.59 -29.25
N ASN A 792 25.04 6.80 -29.48
CA ASN A 792 25.10 5.87 -30.61
C ASN A 792 24.12 4.70 -30.45
N LEU A 793 23.97 4.17 -29.23
CA LEU A 793 22.99 3.13 -28.90
C LEU A 793 21.55 3.65 -29.04
N GLN A 794 21.28 4.88 -28.61
CA GLN A 794 19.98 5.55 -28.81
C GLN A 794 19.65 5.72 -30.29
N LEU A 795 20.61 6.16 -31.12
CA LEU A 795 20.42 6.24 -32.57
C LEU A 795 20.20 4.84 -33.21
N GLN A 796 20.86 3.80 -32.71
CA GLN A 796 20.63 2.43 -33.16
C GLN A 796 19.24 1.92 -32.75
N GLU A 797 18.76 2.26 -31.55
CA GLU A 797 17.40 1.96 -31.09
C GLU A 797 16.34 2.71 -31.92
N GLU A 798 16.55 3.99 -32.22
CA GLU A 798 15.66 4.77 -33.09
C GLU A 798 15.57 4.21 -34.51
N LEU A 799 16.70 3.78 -35.10
CA LEU A 799 16.74 3.11 -36.40
C LEU A 799 16.01 1.76 -36.36
N LEU A 800 16.30 0.89 -35.38
CA LEU A 800 15.61 -0.38 -35.23
C LEU A 800 14.11 -0.20 -34.97
N ARG A 801 13.71 0.87 -34.27
CA ARG A 801 12.30 1.22 -34.08
C ARG A 801 11.65 1.69 -35.38
N GLN A 802 12.36 2.44 -36.22
CA GLN A 802 11.88 2.84 -37.56
C GLN A 802 11.72 1.62 -38.47
N ASP A 803 12.70 0.72 -38.51
CA ASP A 803 12.64 -0.52 -39.29
C ASP A 803 11.47 -1.42 -38.83
N ASN A 804 11.25 -1.55 -37.51
CA ASN A 804 10.08 -2.28 -36.98
C ASN A 804 8.75 -1.68 -37.43
N VAL A 805 8.63 -0.34 -37.49
CA VAL A 805 7.41 0.34 -37.96
C VAL A 805 7.19 0.11 -39.46
N GLU A 806 8.25 0.15 -40.28
CA GLU A 806 8.13 -0.13 -41.72
C GLU A 806 7.82 -1.62 -41.99
N MET A 807 8.40 -2.55 -41.22
CA MET A 807 8.05 -3.98 -41.28
C MET A 807 6.60 -4.25 -40.86
N GLN A 808 6.09 -3.58 -39.81
CA GLN A 808 4.67 -3.66 -39.44
C GLN A 808 3.76 -3.12 -40.54
N LYS A 809 4.17 -2.03 -41.21
CA LYS A 809 3.46 -1.46 -42.37
C LYS A 809 3.46 -2.41 -43.57
N GLN A 810 4.57 -3.08 -43.88
CA GLN A 810 4.63 -4.12 -44.92
C GLN A 810 3.76 -5.33 -44.58
N LEU A 811 3.79 -5.82 -43.33
CA LEU A 811 2.92 -6.91 -42.88
C LEU A 811 1.44 -6.56 -43.06
N LYS A 812 1.02 -5.34 -42.69
CA LYS A 812 -0.35 -4.87 -42.88
C LYS A 812 -0.77 -4.83 -44.36
N ILE A 813 0.13 -4.41 -45.25
CA ILE A 813 -0.13 -4.43 -46.71
C ILE A 813 -0.32 -5.88 -47.19
N TYR A 814 0.55 -6.82 -46.80
CA TYR A 814 0.39 -8.23 -47.15
C TYR A 814 -0.87 -8.87 -46.54
N GLU A 815 -1.32 -8.43 -45.35
CA GLU A 815 -2.61 -8.86 -44.78
C GLU A 815 -3.81 -8.32 -45.58
N GLU A 816 -3.75 -7.07 -46.05
CA GLU A 816 -4.77 -6.47 -46.92
C GLU A 816 -4.82 -7.15 -48.30
N GLU A 817 -3.67 -7.41 -48.93
CA GLU A 817 -3.57 -8.17 -50.18
C GLU A 817 -4.06 -9.62 -50.03
N LYS A 818 -3.75 -10.27 -48.92
CA LYS A 818 -4.24 -11.62 -48.58
C LYS A 818 -5.75 -11.65 -48.35
N LEU A 819 -6.33 -10.60 -47.79
CA LEU A 819 -7.77 -10.47 -47.65
C LEU A 819 -8.45 -10.21 -49.01
N ALA A 820 -7.88 -9.34 -49.85
CA ALA A 820 -8.39 -9.06 -51.19
C ALA A 820 -8.38 -10.33 -52.07
N THR A 821 -7.24 -11.02 -52.16
CA THR A 821 -7.12 -12.28 -52.91
C THR A 821 -8.01 -13.40 -52.37
N LYS A 822 -8.30 -13.41 -51.05
CA LYS A 822 -9.31 -14.30 -50.46
C LYS A 822 -10.72 -13.93 -50.92
N THR A 823 -11.11 -12.66 -50.91
CA THR A 823 -12.43 -12.23 -51.39
C THR A 823 -12.61 -12.47 -52.89
N ASP A 824 -11.55 -12.31 -53.68
CA ASP A 824 -11.54 -12.66 -55.11
C ASP A 824 -11.77 -14.16 -55.31
N PHE A 825 -11.06 -15.01 -54.55
CA PHE A 825 -11.28 -16.46 -54.57
C PHE A 825 -12.70 -16.85 -54.14
N GLU A 826 -13.24 -16.26 -53.07
CA GLU A 826 -14.61 -16.52 -52.62
C GLU A 826 -15.65 -16.06 -53.68
N SER A 827 -15.39 -14.96 -54.39
CA SER A 827 -16.23 -14.52 -55.51
C SER A 827 -16.16 -15.46 -56.73
N LEU A 828 -14.97 -15.96 -57.06
CA LEU A 828 -14.75 -16.90 -58.16
C LEU A 828 -15.33 -18.28 -57.85
N GLN A 829 -15.24 -18.73 -56.60
CA GLN A 829 -15.91 -19.94 -56.13
C GLN A 829 -17.44 -19.79 -56.17
N SER A 830 -17.98 -18.62 -55.79
CA SER A 830 -19.41 -18.33 -55.95
C SER A 830 -19.84 -18.34 -57.42
N MET A 831 -19.03 -17.79 -58.33
CA MET A 831 -19.28 -17.83 -59.78
C MET A 831 -19.21 -19.26 -60.33
N HIS A 832 -18.25 -20.07 -59.88
CA HIS A 832 -18.14 -21.48 -60.28
C HIS A 832 -19.34 -22.30 -59.79
N ASN A 833 -19.78 -22.09 -58.55
CA ASN A 833 -20.97 -22.74 -58.01
C ASN A 833 -22.25 -22.32 -58.76
N ALA A 834 -22.38 -21.04 -59.14
CA ALA A 834 -23.49 -20.57 -59.97
C ALA A 834 -23.46 -21.22 -61.37
N LEU A 835 -22.27 -21.33 -61.99
CA LEU A 835 -22.10 -21.99 -63.28
C LEU A 835 -22.38 -23.49 -63.22
N LEU A 836 -22.05 -24.16 -62.11
CA LEU A 836 -22.46 -25.55 -61.85
C LEU A 836 -23.99 -25.67 -61.71
N MET A 837 -24.65 -24.79 -60.96
CA MET A 837 -26.11 -24.79 -60.84
C MET A 837 -26.81 -24.53 -62.19
N ASP A 838 -26.28 -23.63 -63.02
CA ASP A 838 -26.78 -23.41 -64.38
C ASP A 838 -26.45 -24.60 -65.31
N HIS A 839 -25.33 -25.31 -65.11
CA HIS A 839 -25.01 -26.54 -65.82
C HIS A 839 -25.95 -27.70 -65.44
N ASP A 840 -26.20 -27.93 -64.14
CA ASP A 840 -27.16 -28.92 -63.65
C ASP A 840 -28.58 -28.62 -64.15
N ARG A 841 -28.94 -27.33 -64.21
CA ARG A 841 -30.21 -26.86 -64.79
C ARG A 841 -30.28 -27.06 -66.29
N LEU A 842 -29.19 -26.82 -67.02
CA LEU A 842 -29.07 -27.11 -68.46
C LEU A 842 -29.13 -28.62 -68.72
N GLN A 843 -28.50 -29.44 -67.89
CA GLN A 843 -28.57 -30.89 -67.96
C GLN A 843 -30.00 -31.37 -67.69
N THR A 844 -30.66 -30.87 -66.64
CA THR A 844 -32.09 -31.13 -66.36
C THR A 844 -32.98 -30.71 -67.55
N LEU A 845 -32.70 -29.57 -68.19
CA LEU A 845 -33.40 -29.13 -69.40
C LEU A 845 -33.11 -30.04 -70.61
N HIS A 846 -31.87 -30.53 -70.77
CA HIS A 846 -31.50 -31.49 -71.81
C HIS A 846 -32.13 -32.86 -71.59
N ASP A 847 -32.22 -33.33 -70.35
CA ASP A 847 -32.86 -34.58 -69.97
C ASP A 847 -34.38 -34.50 -70.15
N MET A 848 -35.01 -33.39 -69.76
CA MET A 848 -36.42 -33.12 -70.08
C MET A 848 -36.65 -33.00 -71.59
N LEU A 849 -35.81 -32.29 -72.34
CA LEU A 849 -35.91 -32.20 -73.80
C LEU A 849 -35.68 -33.54 -74.50
N SER A 850 -34.84 -34.41 -73.93
CA SER A 850 -34.61 -35.77 -74.44
C SER A 850 -35.80 -36.68 -74.13
N ALA A 851 -36.35 -36.58 -72.92
CA ALA A 851 -37.58 -37.27 -72.53
C ALA A 851 -38.78 -36.79 -73.37
N ASP A 852 -38.93 -35.49 -73.61
CA ASP A 852 -39.95 -34.92 -74.49
C ASP A 852 -39.70 -35.25 -75.97
N TYR A 853 -38.44 -35.41 -76.40
CA TYR A 853 -38.13 -35.89 -77.74
C TYR A 853 -38.49 -37.37 -77.92
N ASP A 854 -38.10 -38.25 -76.99
CA ASP A 854 -38.46 -39.67 -77.05
C ASP A 854 -39.96 -39.90 -76.79
N ARG A 855 -40.60 -39.07 -75.97
CA ARG A 855 -42.06 -39.04 -75.81
C ARG A 855 -42.75 -38.53 -77.06
N SER A 856 -42.28 -37.44 -77.67
CA SER A 856 -42.79 -36.94 -78.95
C SER A 856 -42.59 -37.97 -80.07
N LYS A 857 -41.47 -38.68 -80.09
CA LYS A 857 -41.18 -39.81 -81.00
C LYS A 857 -42.11 -41.00 -80.74
N TYR A 858 -42.35 -41.37 -79.49
CA TYR A 858 -43.36 -42.37 -79.12
C TYR A 858 -44.76 -41.93 -79.55
N ASP A 859 -45.19 -40.73 -79.19
CA ASP A 859 -46.47 -40.14 -79.53
C ASP A 859 -46.61 -39.89 -81.04
N ASN A 860 -45.52 -39.74 -81.79
CA ASN A 860 -45.50 -39.66 -83.26
C ASN A 860 -45.59 -41.07 -83.89
N THR A 861 -45.03 -42.12 -83.29
CA THR A 861 -45.37 -43.51 -83.70
C THR A 861 -46.83 -43.84 -83.38
N LEU A 862 -47.33 -43.40 -82.21
CA LEU A 862 -48.72 -43.56 -81.79
C LEU A 862 -49.68 -42.72 -82.64
N LEU A 863 -49.27 -41.53 -83.09
CA LEU A 863 -49.99 -40.69 -84.06
C LEU A 863 -49.93 -41.28 -85.46
N ASN A 864 -48.82 -41.88 -85.90
CA ASN A 864 -48.80 -42.64 -87.15
C ASN A 864 -49.76 -43.84 -87.09
N ILE A 865 -49.96 -44.45 -85.92
CA ILE A 865 -50.97 -45.49 -85.70
C ILE A 865 -52.40 -44.89 -85.65
N LYS A 866 -52.62 -43.74 -85.00
CA LYS A 866 -53.93 -43.07 -84.88
C LYS A 866 -54.39 -42.39 -86.19
N LEU A 867 -53.52 -41.65 -86.89
CA LEU A 867 -53.76 -41.03 -88.20
C LEU A 867 -54.09 -42.07 -89.29
N LYS A 868 -53.53 -43.28 -89.16
CA LYS A 868 -53.84 -44.42 -90.02
C LYS A 868 -55.25 -45.00 -89.77
N ASN A 869 -55.84 -44.70 -88.62
CA ASN A 869 -57.16 -45.21 -88.21
C ASN A 869 -58.27 -44.14 -88.33
N HIS A 870 -58.11 -42.92 -87.80
CA HIS A 870 -59.19 -41.91 -87.79
C HIS A 870 -58.74 -40.47 -88.09
N LYS A 871 -59.45 -39.84 -89.02
CA LYS A 871 -59.58 -38.39 -89.14
C LYS A 871 -60.67 -37.91 -88.18
N GLY A 872 -60.40 -36.88 -87.38
CA GLY A 872 -61.42 -36.20 -86.57
C GLY A 872 -60.83 -35.43 -85.40
N THR A 873 -60.79 -34.10 -85.50
CA THR A 873 -60.26 -33.20 -84.48
C THR A 873 -61.33 -32.21 -84.01
N ALA A 874 -61.46 -32.01 -82.69
CA ALA A 874 -62.11 -30.84 -82.08
C ALA A 874 -61.92 -30.76 -80.55
N GLU A 875 -62.24 -31.82 -79.81
CA GLU A 875 -62.52 -31.72 -78.36
C GLU A 875 -61.28 -31.64 -77.45
N GLU A 876 -60.15 -32.24 -77.85
CA GLU A 876 -58.94 -32.34 -77.00
C GLU A 876 -58.41 -30.96 -76.58
N ILE A 877 -58.41 -29.99 -77.50
CA ILE A 877 -57.92 -28.60 -77.29
C ILE A 877 -58.73 -27.85 -76.21
N LEU A 878 -60.00 -28.20 -75.98
CA LEU A 878 -60.81 -27.59 -74.93
C LEU A 878 -60.50 -28.15 -73.53
N ASN A 879 -60.08 -29.42 -73.44
CA ASN A 879 -59.69 -30.03 -72.17
C ASN A 879 -58.29 -29.58 -71.73
N GLU A 880 -57.32 -29.50 -72.64
CA GLU A 880 -55.99 -28.95 -72.35
C GLU A 880 -56.09 -27.51 -71.81
N ARG A 881 -56.95 -26.69 -72.41
CA ARG A 881 -57.15 -25.30 -71.97
C ARG A 881 -57.82 -25.19 -70.59
N ARG A 882 -58.65 -26.16 -70.18
CA ARG A 882 -59.20 -26.24 -68.81
C ARG A 882 -58.10 -26.62 -67.82
N GLN A 883 -57.33 -27.67 -68.11
CA GLN A 883 -56.23 -28.15 -67.24
C GLN A 883 -55.17 -27.07 -67.02
N PHE A 884 -54.86 -26.26 -68.04
CA PHE A 884 -53.91 -25.16 -67.92
C PHE A 884 -54.41 -24.03 -67.00
N GLU A 885 -55.72 -23.78 -66.94
CA GLU A 885 -56.30 -22.79 -66.02
C GLU A 885 -56.44 -23.33 -64.60
N GLU A 886 -56.72 -24.63 -64.44
CA GLU A 886 -56.68 -25.34 -63.14
C GLU A 886 -55.25 -25.31 -62.54
N LEU A 887 -54.22 -25.58 -63.34
CA LEU A 887 -52.82 -25.48 -62.91
C LEU A 887 -52.39 -24.05 -62.55
N LYS A 888 -52.90 -23.02 -63.24
CA LYS A 888 -52.70 -21.61 -62.82
C LYS A 888 -53.38 -21.31 -61.48
N SER A 889 -54.59 -21.83 -61.25
CA SER A 889 -55.30 -21.66 -59.97
C SER A 889 -54.52 -22.30 -58.83
N ALA A 890 -54.05 -23.54 -59.01
CA ALA A 890 -53.19 -24.22 -58.04
C ALA A 890 -51.89 -23.43 -57.77
N LEU A 891 -51.22 -22.91 -58.81
CA LEU A 891 -50.02 -22.08 -58.66
C LEU A 891 -50.31 -20.75 -57.94
N ALA A 892 -51.50 -20.16 -58.12
CA ALA A 892 -51.93 -18.98 -57.38
C ALA A 892 -52.18 -19.29 -55.90
N GLU A 893 -52.85 -20.41 -55.59
CA GLU A 893 -53.07 -20.88 -54.22
C GLU A 893 -51.77 -21.25 -53.51
N GLU A 894 -50.79 -21.87 -54.19
CA GLU A 894 -49.45 -22.08 -53.65
C GLU A 894 -48.77 -20.75 -53.30
N ARG A 895 -48.88 -19.74 -54.18
CA ARG A 895 -48.32 -18.40 -53.92
C ARG A 895 -49.00 -17.70 -52.76
N GLU A 896 -50.33 -17.74 -52.67
CA GLU A 896 -51.05 -17.18 -51.52
C GLU A 896 -50.72 -17.87 -50.20
N ARG A 897 -50.46 -19.19 -50.23
CA ARG A 897 -49.99 -19.96 -49.07
C ARG A 897 -48.56 -19.57 -48.66
N HIS A 898 -47.62 -19.45 -49.60
CA HIS A 898 -46.27 -18.95 -49.30
C HIS A 898 -46.31 -17.50 -48.78
N ASP A 899 -47.10 -16.61 -49.37
CA ASP A 899 -47.31 -15.26 -48.87
C ASP A 899 -47.98 -15.26 -47.48
N HIS A 900 -48.84 -16.24 -47.17
CA HIS A 900 -49.44 -16.40 -45.85
C HIS A 900 -48.41 -16.84 -44.82
N GLU A 901 -47.56 -17.81 -45.14
CA GLU A 901 -46.44 -18.25 -44.29
C GLU A 901 -45.42 -17.13 -44.06
N ILE A 902 -45.08 -16.35 -45.09
CA ILE A 902 -44.24 -15.15 -44.97
C ILE A 902 -44.91 -14.09 -44.07
N ARG A 903 -46.24 -13.93 -44.13
CA ARG A 903 -46.98 -13.04 -43.20
C ARG A 903 -46.96 -13.57 -41.77
N LEU A 904 -47.12 -14.88 -41.54
CA LEU A 904 -47.01 -15.49 -40.21
C LEU A 904 -45.59 -15.31 -39.65
N MET A 905 -44.55 -15.67 -40.40
CA MET A 905 -43.14 -15.49 -40.02
C MET A 905 -42.80 -14.03 -39.69
N ARG A 906 -43.33 -13.06 -40.46
CA ARG A 906 -43.19 -11.62 -40.14
C ARG A 906 -43.92 -11.24 -38.85
N ASN A 907 -45.14 -11.74 -38.64
CA ASN A 907 -45.90 -11.49 -37.40
C ASN A 907 -45.20 -12.10 -36.18
N ASP A 908 -44.63 -13.29 -36.30
CA ASP A 908 -43.86 -13.94 -35.23
C ASP A 908 -42.54 -13.22 -34.95
N MET A 909 -41.83 -12.72 -35.98
CA MET A 909 -40.68 -11.84 -35.78
C MET A 909 -41.05 -10.53 -35.07
N ILE A 910 -42.19 -9.91 -35.43
CA ILE A 910 -42.70 -8.71 -34.75
C ILE A 910 -43.11 -9.03 -33.31
N ALA A 911 -43.77 -10.17 -33.06
CA ALA A 911 -44.14 -10.60 -31.72
C ALA A 911 -42.90 -10.93 -30.86
N LEU A 912 -41.87 -11.53 -31.44
CA LEU A 912 -40.60 -11.81 -30.76
C LEU A 912 -39.80 -10.53 -30.50
N HIS A 913 -39.77 -9.58 -31.43
CA HIS A 913 -39.19 -8.25 -31.23
C HIS A 913 -39.91 -7.46 -30.13
N ASN A 914 -41.24 -7.49 -30.12
CA ASN A 914 -42.04 -6.86 -29.06
C ASN A 914 -41.81 -7.52 -27.69
N LYS A 915 -41.69 -8.86 -27.63
CA LYS A 915 -41.29 -9.58 -26.41
C LYS A 915 -39.88 -9.21 -25.95
N TYR A 916 -38.92 -9.06 -26.89
CA TYR A 916 -37.56 -8.63 -26.58
C TYR A 916 -37.52 -7.20 -26.03
N GLU A 917 -38.20 -6.25 -26.68
CA GLU A 917 -38.30 -4.86 -26.21
C GLU A 917 -39.07 -4.74 -24.89
N GLN A 918 -40.04 -5.63 -24.63
CA GLN A 918 -40.69 -5.71 -23.32
C GLN A 918 -39.71 -6.22 -22.26
N MET A 919 -39.05 -7.36 -22.49
CA MET A 919 -37.99 -7.89 -21.60
C MET A 919 -36.85 -6.87 -21.38
N ARG A 920 -36.52 -6.05 -22.37
CA ARG A 920 -35.55 -4.96 -22.26
C ARG A 920 -36.02 -3.85 -21.32
N LYS A 921 -37.28 -3.41 -21.45
CA LYS A 921 -37.90 -2.43 -20.53
C LYS A 921 -38.01 -2.98 -19.11
N ASP A 922 -38.34 -4.25 -18.97
CA ASP A 922 -38.44 -4.94 -17.68
C ASP A 922 -37.08 -5.12 -17.02
N ASN A 923 -36.01 -5.42 -17.77
CA ASN A 923 -34.64 -5.37 -17.25
C ASN A 923 -34.25 -3.94 -16.81
N ILE A 924 -34.58 -2.91 -17.59
CA ILE A 924 -34.31 -1.51 -17.23
C ILE A 924 -35.08 -1.08 -15.96
N SER A 925 -36.32 -1.56 -15.76
CA SER A 925 -37.09 -1.28 -14.55
C SER A 925 -36.55 -2.06 -13.34
N LEU A 926 -36.15 -3.33 -13.52
CA LEU A 926 -35.51 -4.14 -12.48
C LEU A 926 -34.16 -3.54 -12.03
N THR A 927 -33.32 -3.07 -12.96
CA THR A 927 -32.06 -2.39 -12.61
C THR A 927 -32.32 -1.12 -11.79
N ARG A 928 -33.27 -0.27 -12.20
CA ARG A 928 -33.64 0.94 -11.43
C ARG A 928 -34.22 0.61 -10.06
N ASN A 929 -35.03 -0.44 -9.96
CA ASN A 929 -35.56 -0.90 -8.68
C ASN A 929 -34.43 -1.42 -7.77
N ALA A 930 -33.45 -2.14 -8.31
CA ALA A 930 -32.26 -2.58 -7.58
C ALA A 930 -31.37 -1.39 -7.14
N GLU A 931 -31.20 -0.37 -7.98
CA GLU A 931 -30.51 0.89 -7.63
C GLU A 931 -31.22 1.62 -6.48
N LEU A 932 -32.55 1.74 -6.55
CA LEU A 932 -33.38 2.34 -5.49
C LEU A 932 -33.30 1.55 -4.17
N SER A 933 -33.46 0.22 -4.22
CA SER A 933 -33.32 -0.64 -3.03
C SER A 933 -31.89 -0.61 -2.46
N GLN A 934 -30.87 -0.51 -3.30
CA GLN A 934 -29.49 -0.33 -2.84
C GLN A 934 -29.30 1.02 -2.13
N GLU A 935 -29.95 2.08 -2.61
CA GLU A 935 -29.91 3.41 -2.01
C GLU A 935 -30.72 3.49 -0.70
N GLU A 936 -31.85 2.79 -0.60
CA GLU A 936 -32.56 2.57 0.67
C GLU A 936 -31.69 1.79 1.65
N LEU A 937 -30.98 0.75 1.21
CA LEU A 937 -30.01 0.02 2.05
C LEU A 937 -28.83 0.91 2.50
N ARG A 938 -28.36 1.87 1.69
CA ARG A 938 -27.37 2.86 2.15
C ARG A 938 -27.93 3.74 3.26
N LYS A 939 -29.15 4.27 3.08
CA LYS A 939 -29.83 5.12 4.07
C LYS A 939 -30.10 4.37 5.38
N LEU A 940 -30.57 3.13 5.29
CA LEU A 940 -30.78 2.26 6.46
C LEU A 940 -29.47 1.93 7.18
N ARG A 941 -28.37 1.66 6.47
CA ARG A 941 -27.04 1.48 7.09
C ARG A 941 -26.55 2.74 7.81
N PHE A 942 -26.77 3.93 7.24
CA PHE A 942 -26.42 5.19 7.89
C PHE A 942 -27.28 5.45 9.14
N ALA A 943 -28.59 5.18 9.06
CA ALA A 943 -29.50 5.24 10.22
C ALA A 943 -29.08 4.24 11.31
N GLU A 944 -28.74 3.00 10.95
CA GLU A 944 -28.25 1.98 11.87
C GLU A 944 -26.91 2.40 12.51
N GLN A 945 -25.98 2.97 11.75
CA GLN A 945 -24.70 3.47 12.27
C GLN A 945 -24.93 4.59 13.30
N ASN A 946 -25.86 5.51 13.03
CA ASN A 946 -26.24 6.57 13.97
C ASN A 946 -26.97 6.02 15.20
N GLN A 947 -27.82 5.01 15.04
CA GLN A 947 -28.44 4.33 16.19
C GLN A 947 -27.40 3.59 17.03
N ARG A 948 -26.39 2.96 16.41
CA ARG A 948 -25.26 2.31 17.10
C ARG A 948 -24.34 3.30 17.83
N THR A 949 -24.17 4.54 17.36
CA THR A 949 -23.42 5.57 18.10
C THR A 949 -24.24 6.13 19.27
N ILE A 950 -25.53 6.40 19.08
CA ILE A 950 -26.45 6.82 20.15
C ILE A 950 -26.55 5.73 21.24
N SER A 951 -26.77 4.47 20.87
CA SER A 951 -26.83 3.35 21.82
C SER A 951 -25.52 3.23 22.62
N ARG A 952 -24.36 3.36 21.96
CA ARG A 952 -23.06 3.33 22.67
C ARG A 952 -22.92 4.50 23.65
N HIS A 953 -23.41 5.69 23.31
CA HIS A 953 -23.40 6.82 24.24
C HIS A 953 -24.35 6.60 25.43
N LEU A 954 -25.52 6.01 25.21
CA LEU A 954 -26.44 5.63 26.29
C LEU A 954 -25.83 4.54 27.19
N THR A 955 -25.12 3.56 26.62
CA THR A 955 -24.36 2.57 27.41
C THR A 955 -23.32 3.24 28.29
N THR A 956 -22.48 4.15 27.75
CA THR A 956 -21.46 4.82 28.58
C THR A 956 -22.06 5.71 29.66
N GLN A 957 -23.21 6.37 29.41
CA GLN A 957 -23.96 7.09 30.45
C GLN A 957 -24.49 6.14 31.53
N VAL A 958 -25.00 4.97 31.17
CA VAL A 958 -25.43 3.93 32.13
C VAL A 958 -24.24 3.43 32.95
N ASP A 959 -23.08 3.20 32.34
CA ASP A 959 -21.86 2.78 33.04
C ASP A 959 -21.33 3.86 34.01
N ASP A 960 -21.42 5.15 33.62
CA ASP A 960 -21.09 6.28 34.49
C ASP A 960 -22.05 6.38 35.68
N LEU A 961 -23.36 6.18 35.46
CA LEU A 961 -24.36 6.18 36.51
C LEU A 961 -24.22 4.97 37.44
N GLN A 962 -23.90 3.79 36.91
CA GLN A 962 -23.60 2.60 37.73
C GLN A 962 -22.36 2.81 38.59
N ARG A 963 -21.27 3.38 38.04
CA ARG A 963 -20.07 3.72 38.83
C ARG A 963 -20.36 4.76 39.92
N LYS A 964 -21.18 5.77 39.64
CA LYS A 964 -21.63 6.75 40.65
C LYS A 964 -22.49 6.10 41.75
N LEU A 965 -23.38 5.17 41.38
CA LEU A 965 -24.21 4.43 42.32
C LEU A 965 -23.38 3.49 43.21
N GLN A 966 -22.40 2.78 42.63
CA GLN A 966 -21.44 1.95 43.37
C GLN A 966 -20.62 2.79 44.36
N ALA A 967 -20.13 3.96 43.96
CA ALA A 967 -19.39 4.87 44.85
C ALA A 967 -20.26 5.35 46.04
N ARG A 968 -21.53 5.72 45.80
CA ARG A 968 -22.46 6.08 46.88
C ARG A 968 -22.83 4.89 47.77
N ASN A 969 -22.91 3.67 47.24
CA ASN A 969 -23.10 2.47 48.05
C ASN A 969 -21.90 2.21 48.98
N LEU A 970 -20.66 2.45 48.50
CA LEU A 970 -19.45 2.33 49.34
C LEU A 970 -19.45 3.36 50.47
N GLU A 971 -19.74 4.63 50.16
CA GLU A 971 -19.91 5.71 51.15
C GLU A 971 -21.00 5.37 52.20
N ILE A 972 -22.13 4.80 51.77
CA ILE A 972 -23.17 4.29 52.68
C ILE A 972 -22.64 3.16 53.57
N THR A 973 -21.82 2.24 53.05
CA THR A 973 -21.22 1.19 53.89
C THR A 973 -20.18 1.74 54.89
N GLU A 974 -19.39 2.75 54.52
CA GLU A 974 -18.47 3.43 55.45
C GLU A 974 -19.23 4.18 56.55
N LEU A 975 -20.33 4.86 56.21
CA LEU A 975 -21.20 5.53 57.17
C LEU A 975 -21.88 4.52 58.12
N ASN A 976 -22.34 3.38 57.60
CA ASN A 976 -22.90 2.31 58.43
C ASN A 976 -21.85 1.71 59.39
N GLN A 977 -20.61 1.51 58.94
CA GLN A 977 -19.50 1.08 59.82
C GLN A 977 -19.21 2.11 60.92
N LYS A 978 -19.23 3.42 60.60
CA LYS A 978 -19.10 4.48 61.61
C LYS A 978 -20.25 4.47 62.61
N ILE A 979 -21.49 4.29 62.14
CA ILE A 979 -22.67 4.15 63.01
C ILE A 979 -22.54 2.92 63.91
N GLU A 980 -22.09 1.78 63.40
CA GLU A 980 -21.84 0.57 64.19
C GLU A 980 -20.75 0.78 65.26
N LEU A 981 -19.65 1.47 64.91
CA LEU A 981 -18.60 1.85 65.87
C LEU A 981 -19.13 2.80 66.97
N PHE A 982 -19.90 3.83 66.62
CA PHE A 982 -20.54 4.71 67.60
C PHE A 982 -21.59 3.98 68.45
N THR A 983 -22.32 3.02 67.89
CA THR A 983 -23.29 2.20 68.62
C THR A 983 -22.60 1.32 69.65
N ASN A 984 -21.47 0.70 69.28
CA ASN A 984 -20.63 -0.06 70.18
C ASN A 984 -19.98 0.83 71.27
N LEU A 985 -19.52 2.04 70.93
CA LEU A 985 -18.97 2.99 71.90
C LEU A 985 -20.04 3.45 72.91
N ASN A 986 -21.24 3.79 72.44
CA ASN A 986 -22.37 4.14 73.31
C ASN A 986 -22.74 2.97 74.23
N LYS A 987 -22.75 1.73 73.72
CA LYS A 987 -22.97 0.53 74.55
C LYS A 987 -21.91 0.36 75.64
N THR A 988 -20.63 0.62 75.34
CA THR A 988 -19.56 0.62 76.36
C THR A 988 -19.77 1.73 77.39
N LEU A 989 -20.13 2.94 76.96
CA LEU A 989 -20.42 4.06 77.87
C LEU A 989 -21.67 3.80 78.73
N ASP A 990 -22.70 3.14 78.21
CA ASP A 990 -23.87 2.69 78.99
C ASP A 990 -23.51 1.58 79.97
N GLU A 991 -22.60 0.67 79.61
CA GLU A 991 -22.06 -0.34 80.53
C GLU A 991 -21.22 0.31 81.65
N GLU A 992 -20.37 1.29 81.33
CA GLU A 992 -19.62 2.09 82.30
C GLU A 992 -20.54 2.91 83.21
N ASN A 993 -21.51 3.65 82.65
CA ASN A 993 -22.53 4.38 83.42
C ASN A 993 -23.28 3.45 84.38
N GLN A 994 -23.69 2.27 83.93
CA GLN A 994 -24.29 1.28 84.83
C GLN A 994 -23.30 0.75 85.88
N THR A 995 -21.99 0.65 85.61
CA THR A 995 -21.03 0.35 86.69
C THR A 995 -20.93 1.50 87.69
N LEU A 996 -20.96 2.76 87.25
CA LEU A 996 -20.94 3.92 88.12
C LEU A 996 -22.21 4.00 88.97
N ASP A 997 -23.39 3.75 88.38
CA ASP A 997 -24.64 3.61 89.14
C ASP A 997 -24.58 2.48 90.16
N ARG A 998 -23.99 1.32 89.84
CA ARG A 998 -23.79 0.24 90.83
C ARG A 998 -22.87 0.68 91.97
N HIS A 999 -21.80 1.43 91.69
CA HIS A 999 -20.93 1.99 92.73
C HIS A 999 -21.63 3.08 93.57
N ILE A 1000 -22.41 3.98 92.95
CA ILE A 1000 -23.19 5.01 93.63
C ILE A 1000 -24.24 4.36 94.53
N ASN A 1001 -24.98 3.36 94.04
CA ASN A 1001 -25.95 2.61 94.85
C ASN A 1001 -25.27 1.84 95.99
N HIS A 1002 -24.06 1.29 95.79
CA HIS A 1002 -23.29 0.67 96.87
C HIS A 1002 -22.84 1.69 97.94
N LEU A 1003 -22.39 2.88 97.53
CA LEU A 1003 -22.07 3.97 98.46
C LEU A 1003 -23.31 4.53 99.16
N LEU A 1004 -24.47 4.58 98.50
CA LEU A 1004 -25.74 4.96 99.12
C LEU A 1004 -26.18 3.91 100.15
N ALA A 1005 -26.01 2.62 99.86
CA ALA A 1005 -26.24 1.53 100.81
C ALA A 1005 -25.30 1.64 102.02
N GLN A 1006 -23.99 1.82 101.82
CA GLN A 1006 -23.04 2.05 102.92
C GLN A 1006 -23.41 3.29 103.76
N ASN A 1007 -23.88 4.37 103.14
CA ASN A 1007 -24.36 5.56 103.85
C ASN A 1007 -25.68 5.31 104.60
N GLN A 1008 -26.55 4.42 104.09
CA GLN A 1008 -27.75 3.96 104.80
C GLN A 1008 -27.37 3.08 106.00
N ASP A 1009 -26.48 2.09 105.84
CA ASP A 1009 -25.95 1.26 106.94
C ASP A 1009 -25.29 2.13 108.03
N LEU A 1010 -24.53 3.16 107.64
CA LEU A 1010 -23.94 4.14 108.56
C LEU A 1010 -24.99 5.04 109.23
N ALA A 1011 -26.04 5.44 108.51
CA ALA A 1011 -27.15 6.21 109.09
C ALA A 1011 -28.00 5.38 110.04
N GLU A 1012 -28.27 4.10 109.72
CA GLU A 1012 -28.96 3.17 110.59
C GLU A 1012 -28.12 2.90 111.84
N THR A 1013 -26.86 2.52 111.73
CA THR A 1013 -25.97 2.31 112.90
C THR A 1013 -25.71 3.57 113.74
N LEU A 1014 -25.86 4.78 113.19
CA LEU A 1014 -25.85 6.02 113.98
C LEU A 1014 -27.19 6.34 114.66
N ASN A 1015 -28.31 5.90 114.09
CA ASN A 1015 -29.67 6.13 114.59
C ASN A 1015 -30.19 4.95 115.44
N ASP A 1016 -29.45 3.84 115.47
CA ASP A 1016 -29.78 2.62 116.19
C ASP A 1016 -29.68 2.86 117.70
N LYS A 1017 -30.85 2.99 118.32
CA LYS A 1017 -30.97 3.38 119.74
C LYS A 1017 -30.32 2.35 120.66
N ASP A 1018 -30.21 1.09 120.23
CA ASP A 1018 -29.58 0.04 121.01
C ASP A 1018 -28.04 0.21 121.07
N ILE A 1019 -27.41 0.82 120.06
CA ILE A 1019 -25.99 1.22 120.15
C ILE A 1019 -25.84 2.35 121.19
N TYR A 1020 -26.72 3.35 121.17
CA TYR A 1020 -26.75 4.41 122.18
C TYR A 1020 -27.01 3.88 123.60
N TYR A 1021 -27.95 2.95 123.76
CA TYR A 1021 -28.24 2.29 125.04
C TYR A 1021 -27.08 1.43 125.53
N ASN A 1022 -26.40 0.67 124.65
CA ASN A 1022 -25.23 -0.12 125.03
C ASN A 1022 -24.05 0.77 125.44
N VAL A 1023 -23.78 1.87 124.73
CA VAL A 1023 -22.78 2.86 125.12
C VAL A 1023 -23.13 3.52 126.46
N GLN A 1024 -24.39 3.89 126.67
CA GLN A 1024 -24.87 4.46 127.95
C GLN A 1024 -24.76 3.46 129.11
N LYS A 1025 -25.09 2.19 128.87
CA LYS A 1025 -24.95 1.06 129.82
C LYS A 1025 -23.49 0.82 130.18
N ASP A 1026 -22.57 0.91 129.23
CA ASP A 1026 -21.13 0.82 129.47
C ASP A 1026 -20.59 2.01 130.28
N PHE A 1027 -21.07 3.23 130.02
CA PHE A 1027 -20.77 4.39 130.87
C PHE A 1027 -21.31 4.22 132.30
N GLN A 1028 -22.51 3.65 132.45
CA GLN A 1028 -23.11 3.36 133.76
C GLN A 1028 -22.38 2.21 134.50
N GLY A 1029 -21.86 1.22 133.77
CA GLY A 1029 -20.94 0.20 134.28
C GLY A 1029 -19.61 0.80 134.75
N LYS A 1030 -19.00 1.67 133.95
CA LYS A 1030 -17.77 2.42 134.31
C LYS A 1030 -17.97 3.31 135.54
N LEU A 1031 -19.12 4.00 135.65
CA LEU A 1031 -19.49 4.76 136.85
C LEU A 1031 -19.68 3.87 138.09
N SER A 1032 -20.21 2.67 137.92
CA SER A 1032 -20.40 1.70 139.02
C SER A 1032 -19.06 1.13 139.49
N SER A 1033 -18.15 0.84 138.55
CA SER A 1033 -16.76 0.49 138.83
C SER A 1033 -16.02 1.61 139.59
N LEU A 1034 -16.16 2.88 139.15
CA LEU A 1034 -15.59 4.04 139.84
C LEU A 1034 -16.14 4.23 141.27
N ARG A 1035 -17.43 3.94 141.52
CA ARG A 1035 -17.98 3.93 142.89
C ARG A 1035 -17.38 2.81 143.74
N SER A 1036 -17.25 1.60 143.19
CA SER A 1036 -16.58 0.48 143.85
C SER A 1036 -15.12 0.80 144.19
N HIS A 1037 -14.36 1.36 143.24
CA HIS A 1037 -12.98 1.81 143.47
C HIS A 1037 -12.88 2.95 144.48
N LYS A 1038 -13.84 3.88 144.55
CA LYS A 1038 -13.90 4.90 145.61
C LYS A 1038 -14.09 4.27 147.00
N GLU A 1039 -14.96 3.27 147.13
CA GLU A 1039 -15.17 2.53 148.38
C GLU A 1039 -13.96 1.64 148.74
N GLN A 1040 -13.26 1.12 147.74
CA GLN A 1040 -12.03 0.35 147.89
C GLN A 1040 -10.83 1.25 148.28
N LEU A 1041 -10.79 2.50 147.81
CA LEU A 1041 -9.89 3.54 148.32
C LEU A 1041 -10.24 3.91 149.77
N GLY A 1042 -11.53 4.07 150.11
CA GLY A 1042 -11.97 4.35 151.47
C GLY A 1042 -11.50 3.30 152.48
N ARG A 1043 -11.63 2.01 152.13
CA ARG A 1043 -11.07 0.89 152.91
C ARG A 1043 -9.54 0.99 153.02
N LYS A 1044 -8.83 1.17 151.90
CA LYS A 1044 -7.36 1.32 151.90
C LYS A 1044 -6.85 2.57 152.64
N ILE A 1045 -7.66 3.63 152.80
CA ILE A 1045 -7.30 4.82 153.58
C ILE A 1045 -7.39 4.52 155.08
N MET A 1046 -8.43 3.83 155.56
CA MET A 1046 -8.48 3.37 156.95
C MET A 1046 -7.34 2.39 157.27
N GLU A 1047 -7.04 1.47 156.34
CA GLU A 1047 -5.92 0.54 156.45
C GLU A 1047 -4.56 1.27 156.46
N ARG A 1048 -4.42 2.39 155.75
CA ARG A 1048 -3.23 3.26 155.77
C ARG A 1048 -3.01 4.02 157.08
N TYR A 1049 -4.06 4.30 157.85
CA TYR A 1049 -3.89 4.83 159.22
C TYR A 1049 -3.35 3.79 160.21
N HIS A 1050 -3.49 2.50 159.90
CA HIS A 1050 -3.02 1.41 160.76
C HIS A 1050 -1.55 1.01 160.54
N ILE A 1051 -0.90 1.56 159.49
CA ILE A 1051 0.51 1.29 159.11
C ILE A 1051 1.29 2.63 159.08
N LEU A 1052 1.00 3.52 160.03
CA LEU A 1052 1.63 4.83 160.17
C LEU A 1052 2.82 4.84 161.17
N ASP A 1053 3.35 3.65 161.46
CA ASP A 1053 4.57 3.44 162.25
C ASP A 1053 5.70 2.87 161.37
N ASN A 1054 6.94 3.25 161.66
CA ASN A 1054 8.19 2.84 161.00
C ASN A 1054 8.48 3.31 159.54
N LYS A 1055 9.02 4.53 159.46
CA LYS A 1055 10.38 4.84 158.95
C LYS A 1055 10.90 4.21 157.63
N LYS A 1056 11.22 5.14 156.71
CA LYS A 1056 12.53 5.37 156.03
C LYS A 1056 13.06 4.43 154.92
N VAL A 1057 13.69 5.14 153.96
CA VAL A 1057 14.87 4.73 153.15
C VAL A 1057 14.59 3.81 151.96
N ALA A 1058 15.55 3.83 151.01
CA ALA A 1058 15.41 3.41 149.63
C ALA A 1058 16.23 2.15 149.30
N THR A 1059 16.36 1.88 148.00
CA THR A 1059 17.28 0.94 147.31
C THR A 1059 16.81 -0.51 147.07
N LYS A 1060 16.72 -0.80 145.75
CA LYS A 1060 17.34 -1.94 145.02
C LYS A 1060 16.73 -3.37 145.07
N GLU A 1061 16.76 -3.95 143.85
CA GLU A 1061 17.02 -5.35 143.48
C GLU A 1061 15.95 -6.46 143.71
N LYS A 1062 15.27 -6.83 142.60
CA LYS A 1062 15.32 -8.13 141.84
C LYS A 1062 15.78 -9.40 142.61
N PRO A 1063 15.34 -10.64 142.24
CA PRO A 1063 15.11 -11.11 140.85
C PRO A 1063 14.03 -12.21 140.59
N THR A 1064 13.93 -12.66 139.31
CA THR A 1064 13.58 -14.04 138.83
C THR A 1064 12.15 -14.59 139.04
N PHE A 1065 11.61 -15.51 138.20
CA PHE A 1065 12.05 -16.10 136.90
C PHE A 1065 10.81 -16.50 136.07
N VAL A 1066 11.00 -16.99 134.82
CA VAL A 1066 9.97 -17.41 133.85
C VAL A 1066 9.16 -16.25 133.26
N GLU A 1067 9.04 -16.01 131.94
CA GLU A 1067 9.88 -16.35 130.77
C GLU A 1067 9.47 -15.42 129.58
N GLY A 1068 10.03 -15.47 128.37
CA GLY A 1068 11.10 -16.36 127.87
C GLY A 1068 11.65 -15.93 126.50
N THR A 1069 12.95 -15.62 126.46
CA THR A 1069 13.76 -15.28 125.26
C THR A 1069 13.35 -14.06 124.42
N ALA A 1070 14.33 -13.50 123.69
CA ALA A 1070 14.38 -12.08 123.37
C ALA A 1070 15.52 -11.72 122.38
N LYS A 1071 15.68 -10.39 122.16
CA LYS A 1071 16.83 -9.65 121.58
C LYS A 1071 16.91 -9.52 120.05
N ALA A 1072 17.86 -8.66 119.64
CA ALA A 1072 18.04 -8.08 118.33
C ALA A 1072 19.49 -8.30 117.83
N LEU A 1073 19.80 -7.74 116.64
CA LEU A 1073 21.06 -7.77 115.89
C LEU A 1073 21.33 -9.04 115.08
N ILE A 1074 21.65 -8.81 113.79
CA ILE A 1074 22.69 -9.44 112.96
C ILE A 1074 22.83 -10.98 113.04
N PHE A 1075 22.52 -11.67 111.93
CA PHE A 1075 23.39 -12.61 111.19
C PHE A 1075 22.58 -13.01 109.92
N ASN A 1076 22.93 -12.61 108.70
CA ASN A 1076 24.05 -13.03 107.83
C ASN A 1076 23.92 -14.44 107.23
N ASN A 1077 23.68 -14.47 105.92
CA ASN A 1077 24.17 -15.47 104.94
C ASN A 1077 23.64 -16.93 105.02
N PRO A 1078 23.82 -17.75 103.95
CA PRO A 1078 24.55 -17.46 102.70
C PRO A 1078 23.74 -17.64 101.40
N GLU A 1079 24.35 -17.22 100.29
CA GLU A 1079 24.14 -17.79 98.93
C GLU A 1079 24.64 -19.28 98.91
N PRO A 1080 24.56 -20.09 97.82
CA PRO A 1080 24.28 -19.70 96.42
C PRO A 1080 23.54 -20.76 95.57
N TYR A 1081 23.70 -20.64 94.24
CA TYR A 1081 23.69 -21.70 93.22
C TYR A 1081 22.36 -22.33 92.74
N THR A 1082 22.16 -22.19 91.43
CA THR A 1082 21.67 -23.21 90.46
C THR A 1082 20.32 -23.92 90.62
N TRP A 1083 19.48 -23.71 89.60
CA TRP A 1083 19.00 -24.73 88.65
C TRP A 1083 18.09 -25.86 89.16
N SER A 1084 16.79 -25.68 88.84
CA SER A 1084 15.91 -26.72 88.30
C SER A 1084 15.44 -27.85 89.24
N MET A 1085 14.55 -28.67 88.67
CA MET A 1085 14.18 -30.03 89.10
C MET A 1085 13.40 -30.16 90.42
N ASN A 1086 12.40 -31.06 90.51
CA ASN A 1086 11.65 -31.77 89.46
C ASN A 1086 10.35 -32.39 90.04
N ASP A 1087 9.67 -33.20 89.23
CA ASP A 1087 8.92 -34.41 89.58
C ASP A 1087 7.89 -34.39 90.73
N CYS A 1088 6.63 -34.60 90.37
CA CYS A 1088 5.72 -35.68 90.81
C CYS A 1088 4.39 -35.49 90.05
N ASP A 1089 3.73 -36.46 89.41
CA ASP A 1089 4.02 -37.87 89.14
C ASP A 1089 3.37 -38.20 87.77
N SER A 1090 4.04 -38.85 86.81
CA SER A 1090 4.32 -40.29 86.68
C SER A 1090 3.15 -41.14 86.10
N ASN A 1091 3.47 -41.92 85.07
CA ASN A 1091 2.82 -43.18 84.63
C ASN A 1091 1.45 -43.06 83.86
N ASP A 1092 1.13 -43.86 82.83
CA ASP A 1092 1.90 -44.94 82.16
C ASP A 1092 1.31 -45.41 80.79
N ILE A 1093 2.02 -46.33 80.10
CA ILE A 1093 1.52 -47.38 79.15
C ILE A 1093 0.92 -46.90 77.78
N PHE A 1094 1.29 -47.38 76.57
CA PHE A 1094 2.20 -48.46 76.10
C PHE A 1094 2.65 -48.30 74.60
N SER A 1095 3.78 -48.91 74.22
CA SER A 1095 4.28 -49.39 72.87
C SER A 1095 4.11 -48.56 71.57
N ALA A 1096 5.11 -48.28 70.70
CA ALA A 1096 6.23 -49.04 70.06
C ALA A 1096 5.83 -49.79 68.75
N GLU A 1097 6.62 -49.93 67.65
CA GLU A 1097 8.10 -49.91 67.42
C GLU A 1097 8.57 -49.36 66.02
N LYS A 1098 9.84 -48.88 65.92
CA LYS A 1098 10.86 -49.02 64.81
C LYS A 1098 10.58 -48.49 63.36
N PHE A 1099 11.56 -48.12 62.51
CA PHE A 1099 13.05 -47.96 62.58
C PHE A 1099 13.58 -47.06 61.41
N ALA A 1100 14.62 -46.23 61.62
CA ALA A 1100 15.62 -45.67 60.65
C ALA A 1100 15.11 -44.84 59.42
N ASN A 1101 15.78 -43.90 58.74
CA ASN A 1101 17.04 -43.08 58.79
C ASN A 1101 16.90 -42.03 57.61
N SER A 1102 17.74 -41.02 57.25
CA SER A 1102 18.92 -40.27 57.76
C SER A 1102 19.30 -39.18 56.70
N ASP A 1103 20.01 -38.05 56.91
CA ASP A 1103 20.36 -37.21 58.07
C ASP A 1103 21.06 -35.89 57.58
N SER A 1104 20.94 -34.77 58.32
CA SER A 1104 21.96 -33.68 58.51
C SER A 1104 22.25 -32.62 57.39
N PRO A 1105 22.89 -31.45 57.71
CA PRO A 1105 22.58 -30.36 58.67
C PRO A 1105 22.54 -28.95 57.97
N GLY A 1106 22.44 -27.75 58.58
CA GLY A 1106 22.33 -27.22 59.97
C GLY A 1106 22.11 -25.67 59.91
N GLU A 1107 21.42 -25.00 60.85
CA GLU A 1107 21.93 -24.38 62.13
C GLU A 1107 22.68 -23.02 61.99
N SER A 1108 22.74 -22.09 62.97
CA SER A 1108 21.78 -21.63 64.03
C SER A 1108 22.31 -20.40 64.84
N THR A 1109 21.52 -19.31 64.93
CA THR A 1109 21.14 -18.51 66.15
C THR A 1109 22.17 -17.86 67.13
N ILE A 1110 21.72 -16.79 67.85
CA ILE A 1110 22.15 -16.24 69.17
C ILE A 1110 23.01 -14.92 69.22
N TYR A 1111 22.79 -14.13 70.29
CA TYR A 1111 23.25 -12.78 70.74
C TYR A 1111 24.29 -12.90 71.92
N PRO A 1112 24.69 -11.90 72.77
CA PRO A 1112 24.63 -10.42 72.74
C PRO A 1112 25.93 -9.65 73.19
N THR A 1113 25.91 -8.30 73.10
CA THR A 1113 26.53 -7.25 73.96
C THR A 1113 27.97 -7.33 74.53
N ALA A 1114 28.78 -6.28 74.27
CA ALA A 1114 29.62 -5.57 75.25
C ALA A 1114 30.07 -4.17 74.72
N GLU A 1115 30.67 -3.31 75.55
CA GLU A 1115 30.93 -1.88 75.27
C GLU A 1115 32.42 -1.51 75.01
N SER A 1116 32.62 -0.42 74.26
CA SER A 1116 33.68 0.62 74.39
C SER A 1116 35.17 0.26 74.51
N LEU A 1117 36.02 0.79 73.59
CA LEU A 1117 36.91 1.95 73.87
C LEU A 1117 37.86 2.33 72.69
N THR A 1118 38.11 3.65 72.58
CA THR A 1118 39.31 4.35 72.02
C THR A 1118 39.96 3.99 70.67
N MET A 1119 40.01 5.01 69.80
CA MET A 1119 41.17 5.56 69.05
C MET A 1119 42.20 4.60 68.39
N THR A 1120 42.56 4.78 67.11
CA THR A 1120 43.26 5.99 66.61
C THR A 1120 43.28 6.08 65.07
N ALA A 1121 43.28 7.32 64.55
CA ALA A 1121 43.95 7.85 63.33
C ALA A 1121 44.05 7.06 61.98
N ALA A 1122 44.07 7.69 60.80
CA ALA A 1122 43.63 9.03 60.35
C ALA A 1122 43.76 9.18 58.81
N LYS A 1123 43.06 10.20 58.27
CA LYS A 1123 43.24 10.89 56.96
C LYS A 1123 42.57 10.34 55.68
N ARG A 1124 41.56 11.15 55.27
CA ARG A 1124 41.41 11.82 53.95
C ARG A 1124 40.65 11.12 52.81
N ASP A 1125 39.60 11.84 52.39
CA ASP A 1125 39.30 12.31 51.03
C ASP A 1125 39.04 11.26 49.91
N SER A 1126 37.97 11.33 49.10
CA SER A 1126 36.79 12.21 49.15
C SER A 1126 35.68 11.77 48.16
N LEU A 1127 34.49 12.37 48.33
CA LEU A 1127 33.44 12.67 47.32
C LEU A 1127 32.47 11.59 46.77
N ILE A 1128 31.19 12.00 46.87
CA ILE A 1128 30.00 11.70 46.04
C ILE A 1128 29.20 10.42 46.37
N SER A 1129 27.87 10.56 46.27
CA SER A 1129 26.84 9.76 46.96
C SER A 1129 25.83 9.13 46.01
N THR A 1130 25.14 8.10 46.49
CA THR A 1130 24.22 7.24 45.71
C THR A 1130 22.74 7.57 45.92
N ASN A 1131 21.88 6.90 45.12
CA ASN A 1131 20.46 6.67 45.37
C ASN A 1131 20.18 6.13 46.79
N GLY A 1132 18.92 6.22 47.27
CA GLY A 1132 18.42 5.34 48.35
C GLY A 1132 17.25 5.89 49.17
N GLN A 1133 16.04 5.32 48.98
CA GLN A 1133 14.78 5.67 49.64
C GLN A 1133 14.72 5.39 51.17
N LEU A 1134 14.02 6.28 51.91
CA LEU A 1134 13.05 6.04 53.01
C LEU A 1134 13.48 5.19 54.25
N THR A 1135 13.14 5.55 55.50
CA THR A 1135 11.77 5.72 56.06
C THR A 1135 11.78 6.39 57.46
N MET A 1136 10.58 6.70 58.00
CA MET A 1136 10.25 7.04 59.42
C MET A 1136 10.63 8.46 59.92
N LYS A 1137 9.89 9.15 60.81
CA LYS A 1137 8.62 8.86 61.56
C LYS A 1137 8.01 10.16 62.14
N TYR A 1138 6.67 10.32 62.19
CA TYR A 1138 5.84 10.46 63.44
C TYR A 1138 4.41 11.06 63.28
N GLN A 1139 3.47 10.52 64.07
CA GLN A 1139 2.27 11.09 64.73
C GLN A 1139 1.08 11.74 63.95
N ASN A 1140 0.02 10.92 63.79
CA ASN A 1140 -1.31 10.99 64.44
C ASN A 1140 -2.28 12.21 64.38
N HIS A 1141 -3.52 11.88 63.97
CA HIS A 1141 -4.86 12.39 64.42
C HIS A 1141 -5.21 13.89 64.26
N CYS A 1142 -6.29 14.34 63.58
CA CYS A 1142 -7.71 13.94 63.40
C CYS A 1142 -8.70 14.63 64.36
N MET A 1143 -9.70 15.34 63.80
CA MET A 1143 -11.06 15.70 64.29
C MET A 1143 -11.62 16.86 63.42
N GLU A 1144 -12.93 17.16 63.36
CA GLU A 1144 -14.09 16.36 62.90
C GLU A 1144 -15.34 17.28 62.78
N LEU A 1145 -16.18 17.08 61.73
CA LEU A 1145 -17.64 17.40 61.70
C LEU A 1145 -18.02 18.92 61.86
N ILE A 1146 -19.27 19.42 61.84
CA ILE A 1146 -20.65 18.86 61.89
C ILE A 1146 -21.63 19.56 60.89
N VAL A 1147 -22.35 18.72 60.13
CA VAL A 1147 -23.78 18.68 59.71
C VAL A 1147 -24.74 19.88 59.95
N ARG A 1148 -25.72 20.06 59.03
CA ARG A 1148 -27.12 20.45 59.36
C ARG A 1148 -28.15 19.98 58.32
N ASP A 1149 -29.42 19.88 58.72
CA ASP A 1149 -30.45 19.02 58.12
C ASP A 1149 -31.66 19.72 57.44
N ASN A 1150 -32.54 18.88 56.88
CA ASN A 1150 -34.02 18.92 56.94
C ASN A 1150 -34.90 19.62 55.86
N CYS A 1151 -35.59 18.74 55.09
CA CYS A 1151 -37.06 18.60 54.99
C CYS A 1151 -37.99 19.54 54.18
N SER A 1152 -38.91 18.86 53.45
CA SER A 1152 -40.39 19.03 53.47
C SER A 1152 -41.18 19.73 52.33
N SER A 1153 -42.18 18.96 51.86
CA SER A 1153 -43.59 19.30 51.55
C SER A 1153 -44.05 19.68 50.12
N ASN A 1154 -45.36 19.48 49.90
CA ASN A 1154 -46.11 19.62 48.64
C ASN A 1154 -46.84 20.98 48.56
N PHE A 1155 -47.27 21.46 47.37
CA PHE A 1155 -48.70 21.61 46.98
C PHE A 1155 -48.92 22.18 45.55
N ASN A 1156 -50.19 22.22 45.14
CA ASN A 1156 -50.75 22.39 43.78
C ASN A 1156 -50.77 23.82 43.18
N ASN A 1157 -51.24 23.88 41.91
CA ASN A 1157 -52.02 24.95 41.25
C ASN A 1157 -51.29 26.21 40.69
N VAL A 1158 -51.78 26.93 39.65
CA VAL A 1158 -52.62 26.65 38.44
C VAL A 1158 -52.56 27.91 37.51
N LEU A 1159 -53.25 27.95 36.35
CA LEU A 1159 -53.36 29.10 35.36
C LEU A 1159 -52.15 29.29 34.40
N TYR A 1160 -52.21 29.76 33.13
CA TYR A 1160 -53.26 29.92 32.07
C TYR A 1160 -52.52 30.40 30.77
N VAL A 1161 -52.76 29.96 29.52
CA VAL A 1161 -53.68 30.53 28.48
C VAL A 1161 -53.38 29.88 27.09
N ASN A 1162 -54.43 29.44 26.37
CA ASN A 1162 -54.69 29.35 24.90
C ASN A 1162 -53.62 28.81 23.89
N SER A 1163 -53.96 28.33 22.69
CA SER A 1163 -55.24 28.35 21.93
C SER A 1163 -55.53 27.08 21.09
N GLU A 1164 -56.79 26.64 21.12
CA GLU A 1164 -57.61 26.10 20.01
C GLU A 1164 -56.97 25.33 18.82
N LYS A 1165 -57.33 24.05 18.64
CA LYS A 1165 -58.40 23.64 17.68
C LYS A 1165 -58.66 22.13 17.62
N THR A 1166 -59.94 21.78 17.67
CA THR A 1166 -60.61 20.57 17.13
C THR A 1166 -61.60 21.06 16.03
N PRO A 1167 -62.39 20.23 15.29
CA PRO A 1167 -62.71 18.82 15.49
C PRO A 1167 -62.86 17.96 14.20
N ASN A 1168 -63.52 16.78 14.34
CA ASN A 1168 -64.13 15.90 13.32
C ASN A 1168 -63.16 15.12 12.41
N GLU A 1169 -63.35 13.83 12.08
CA GLU A 1169 -64.31 12.74 12.43
C GLU A 1169 -63.56 11.40 12.16
N SER A 1170 -63.88 10.18 12.58
CA SER A 1170 -64.60 9.50 13.70
C SER A 1170 -64.92 8.06 13.19
N PRO A 1171 -64.63 6.95 13.92
CA PRO A 1171 -64.64 5.56 13.37
C PRO A 1171 -65.84 4.66 13.77
N PRO A 1172 -66.13 3.60 12.99
CA PRO A 1172 -65.90 2.18 13.41
C PRO A 1172 -64.69 1.55 12.69
N LEU A 1173 -64.10 0.38 13.01
CA LEU A 1173 -64.39 -0.80 13.87
C LEU A 1173 -65.24 -1.95 13.26
N ASP A 1174 -64.55 -3.04 12.88
CA ASP A 1174 -64.72 -4.46 13.30
C ASP A 1174 -63.79 -5.35 12.43
N GLU A 1175 -63.26 -6.52 12.81
CA GLU A 1175 -63.31 -7.31 14.06
C GLU A 1175 -61.98 -8.10 14.28
N ARG A 1176 -61.83 -8.78 15.43
CA ARG A 1176 -60.74 -9.76 15.77
C ARG A 1176 -61.23 -11.21 15.51
N PRO A 1177 -60.45 -12.35 15.59
CA PRO A 1177 -59.37 -12.61 16.57
C PRO A 1177 -58.21 -13.62 16.26
N HIS A 1178 -57.24 -13.61 17.18
CA HIS A 1178 -56.36 -14.67 17.75
C HIS A 1178 -56.08 -16.05 17.08
N ILE A 1179 -54.77 -16.32 16.88
CA ILE A 1179 -53.91 -17.31 17.59
C ILE A 1179 -54.53 -18.67 18.04
N LYS A 1180 -53.98 -19.80 17.55
CA LYS A 1180 -53.40 -20.90 18.41
C LYS A 1180 -52.63 -22.00 17.66
N ASP A 1181 -51.85 -22.76 18.44
CA ASP A 1181 -50.85 -23.78 18.05
C ASP A 1181 -51.39 -25.22 17.92
N HIS A 1182 -50.47 -26.14 17.53
CA HIS A 1182 -50.54 -27.61 17.52
C HIS A 1182 -51.49 -28.22 16.45
N SER A 1183 -51.16 -29.29 15.71
CA SER A 1183 -50.53 -30.56 16.13
C SER A 1183 -50.05 -31.38 14.92
N ALA A 1184 -49.15 -32.35 15.15
CA ALA A 1184 -48.96 -33.48 14.22
C ALA A 1184 -50.06 -34.55 14.41
N VAL A 1185 -50.17 -35.55 13.51
CA VAL A 1185 -50.41 -36.99 13.83
C VAL A 1185 -50.48 -37.88 12.56
N PHE A 1186 -49.67 -38.95 12.59
CA PHE A 1186 -49.73 -40.28 11.96
C PHE A 1186 -50.20 -40.58 10.51
N GLN A 1187 -49.42 -41.51 9.96
CA GLN A 1187 -49.69 -42.44 8.85
C GLN A 1187 -50.84 -43.42 9.16
N SER A 1188 -51.40 -44.08 8.13
CA SER A 1188 -51.51 -45.56 8.10
C SER A 1188 -51.91 -46.11 6.72
N HIS A 1189 -51.54 -47.36 6.43
CA HIS A 1189 -51.92 -48.11 5.22
C HIS A 1189 -53.34 -48.68 5.31
N ILE A 1190 -53.92 -49.16 4.18
CA ILE A 1190 -54.41 -50.56 4.07
C ILE A 1190 -54.74 -51.01 2.62
N LYS A 1191 -54.05 -52.11 2.21
CA LYS A 1191 -54.42 -53.29 1.37
C LYS A 1191 -54.99 -53.21 -0.07
N THR A 1192 -54.57 -54.27 -0.79
CA THR A 1192 -55.07 -54.87 -2.05
C THR A 1192 -56.39 -55.66 -1.84
N PRO A 1193 -57.09 -56.15 -2.90
CA PRO A 1193 -56.73 -57.35 -3.71
C PRO A 1193 -56.75 -57.05 -5.24
N GLU A 1194 -56.73 -57.94 -6.25
CA GLU A 1194 -56.81 -59.42 -6.46
C GLU A 1194 -56.04 -59.72 -7.80
N ILE A 1195 -55.31 -60.83 -8.10
CA ILE A 1195 -55.64 -62.30 -8.17
C ILE A 1195 -56.64 -62.58 -9.32
N VAL A 1196 -56.48 -63.50 -10.31
CA VAL A 1196 -55.64 -64.73 -10.41
C VAL A 1196 -55.45 -65.28 -11.87
N LEU A 1197 -54.32 -65.95 -12.18
CA LEU A 1197 -54.05 -66.99 -13.24
C LEU A 1197 -54.32 -66.67 -14.75
N SER A 1198 -53.85 -67.44 -15.77
CA SER A 1198 -53.32 -68.82 -15.82
C SER A 1198 -52.30 -69.12 -16.96
N PHE A 1199 -51.30 -69.99 -16.70
CA PHE A 1199 -50.82 -71.19 -17.48
C PHE A 1199 -50.66 -71.13 -19.03
N ASN A 1200 -49.78 -71.84 -19.76
CA ASN A 1200 -48.62 -72.74 -19.58
C ASN A 1200 -48.03 -73.00 -21.01
N SER A 1201 -46.90 -73.64 -21.35
CA SER A 1201 -45.72 -74.29 -20.72
C SER A 1201 -44.58 -74.30 -21.80
N SER A 1202 -43.54 -75.16 -21.96
CA SER A 1202 -43.07 -76.44 -21.40
C SER A 1202 -41.55 -76.63 -21.71
N SER A 1203 -40.79 -77.20 -20.76
CA SER A 1203 -39.66 -78.16 -20.90
C SER A 1203 -38.59 -78.00 -22.03
N ARG A 1204 -37.30 -77.78 -21.69
CA ARG A 1204 -36.19 -78.79 -21.57
C ARG A 1204 -35.51 -79.17 -22.91
N ASP A 1205 -34.27 -79.68 -22.98
CA ASP A 1205 -33.33 -80.24 -21.95
C ASP A 1205 -31.82 -80.00 -22.30
N HIS A 1206 -30.93 -80.35 -21.36
CA HIS A 1206 -29.45 -80.62 -21.41
C HIS A 1206 -28.50 -79.85 -22.38
N ALA A 1207 -27.31 -79.30 -22.04
CA ALA A 1207 -26.29 -79.46 -20.99
C ALA A 1207 -25.08 -80.39 -21.30
N SER A 1208 -23.85 -79.92 -20.95
CA SER A 1208 -22.52 -80.60 -20.97
C SER A 1208 -21.75 -80.59 -22.31
N ARG A 1209 -20.41 -80.49 -22.40
CA ARG A 1209 -19.32 -79.97 -21.51
C ARG A 1209 -18.05 -79.66 -22.40
N PRO A 1210 -16.86 -79.24 -21.89
CA PRO A 1210 -15.84 -78.55 -22.69
C PRO A 1210 -14.72 -79.45 -23.24
N ASP A 1211 -13.80 -78.87 -24.03
CA ASP A 1211 -12.37 -79.26 -23.97
C ASP A 1211 -11.37 -78.15 -24.36
N ARG A 1212 -10.08 -78.38 -24.05
CA ARG A 1212 -8.86 -77.58 -24.37
C ARG A 1212 -7.76 -78.57 -24.83
N PRO A 1213 -6.50 -78.16 -25.12
CA PRO A 1213 -6.01 -77.23 -26.16
C PRO A 1213 -4.88 -77.88 -27.01
N ARG A 1214 -4.34 -77.17 -28.02
CA ARG A 1214 -2.94 -77.22 -28.56
C ARG A 1214 -2.86 -76.24 -29.75
N SER A 1215 -1.91 -75.31 -29.89
CA SER A 1215 -0.42 -75.41 -30.06
C SER A 1215 0.00 -75.89 -31.46
N PHE A 1216 1.03 -75.37 -32.14
CA PHE A 1216 1.99 -74.29 -31.84
C PHE A 1216 2.78 -74.01 -33.15
N TYR A 1217 2.98 -72.73 -33.56
CA TYR A 1217 3.94 -72.31 -34.61
C TYR A 1217 3.68 -72.91 -36.04
N ASP A 1218 4.20 -72.38 -37.15
CA ASP A 1218 5.46 -71.64 -37.34
C ASP A 1218 5.37 -70.49 -38.38
N ASN A 1219 6.53 -69.89 -38.69
CA ASN A 1219 6.71 -68.60 -39.34
C ASN A 1219 6.82 -68.64 -40.89
N VAL A 1220 6.92 -67.43 -41.48
CA VAL A 1220 7.36 -67.11 -42.85
C VAL A 1220 6.33 -67.31 -43.97
N CYS A 1221 5.60 -66.25 -44.31
CA CYS A 1221 6.20 -65.21 -45.16
C CYS A 1221 5.71 -63.81 -44.76
#